data_AF-A0A9R0TNY7-F1
#
_entry.id   AF-A0A9R0TNY7-F1
#
_cell.length_a   1.000
_cell.length_b   1.000
_cell.length_c   1.000
_cell.angle_alpha   90.00
_cell.angle_beta   90.00
_cell.angle_gamma   90.00
#
_symmetry.space_group_name_H-M   'P 1'
#
loop_
_entity.id
_entity.type
_entity.pdbx_description
1 polymer ?
#
loop_
_entity_poly.entity_id
_entity_poly.type
_entity_poly.pdbx_seq_one_letter_code
_entity_poly.pdbx_strand_id
1 'polypeptide(L)'
;MALSAPGGGSGKIERLSSIDAQLRLLVPAKVSEDDKLIEYDALLLDRFLDVLQGLHGDDLREMVQECYEVAAEYETKHDLEKLDELGEMITSLDPGDSIVIAKAFSHMLNLANLAEEVQIAYRRRVKLKKGDFADENSAITESDIEETLKRLVFDMKKSPAEVFDALKNQTVDLVLTAHPTQSVRRSLLQKHSRIRNCLVQLYSKDITPDDKQELDEALQREIQAAFRTDEIRRTQPTPQDEMRAGMSYFHETIWKGVPKFLRRVDTALKNIGINERVPYNAPLIQFSSWMGGDRDGNPRVTPEVTRDVCLLARMMAANLYCAQIEDLMFELSMWRCNDELRSRADELHRSSKKDAKHYIEFWKKVPPNEPYRVILGDVRDNLYNTRERSRELLSSGHSDIPEEATLTNLEQLLEPLELCYRSLCACGDRVIADGTLLDFLRQVSTFGLSLVKLDIRQESDRHTDALDAITSYLGIGSYREWSEEHRQEWLLSELNGKRPLFGADLPMTEEVADVMGAFQVIAELPGDNFGAYVISMATSPSDVLAVELLQRECHIKTPLRVVPLFEKLADLEAAPAALARLFSIDWYRERINGKQEVMIGYSDSGKDAGRLSAAWQMYKAQEDLVKVAKQFGVKLTMFHGRGGTVGRGGGPTHLAILSQPPDTINGSLRVTVQGEVIEQSFGEEHLCFRTLQRFTAATLEHGMRPPISPKPEWRALLDEMAVVATEEYRSIVFQEPRFVEYFRLGNTGDRVWQDEYREQAIQEKAKWWH
;
A
#
# COMPACT_ATOMS: atom_id res chain seq x y z
N MET A 1 -62.49 9.13 28.56
CA MET A 1 -61.50 10.10 28.05
C MET A 1 -60.66 10.50 29.26
N ALA A 2 -59.35 10.27 29.37
CA ALA A 2 -58.26 10.35 28.40
C ALA A 2 -57.19 9.29 28.78
N LEU A 3 -56.75 8.47 27.82
CA LEU A 3 -55.52 8.58 26.99
C LEU A 3 -54.32 7.83 27.60
N SER A 4 -54.09 6.69 26.96
CA SER A 4 -52.96 5.78 27.03
C SER A 4 -51.65 6.41 26.54
N ALA A 5 -50.56 6.20 27.27
CA ALA A 5 -49.20 6.40 26.79
C ALA A 5 -48.75 5.17 25.96
N PRO A 6 -47.97 5.32 24.87
CA PRO A 6 -47.50 4.19 24.09
C PRO A 6 -46.26 3.56 24.75
N GLY A 7 -46.28 2.23 24.85
CA GLY A 7 -45.12 1.42 25.18
C GLY A 7 -44.19 1.30 23.99
N GLY A 8 -42.96 1.79 24.13
CA GLY A 8 -41.87 1.64 23.14
C GLY A 8 -40.64 0.90 23.67
N GLY A 9 -40.66 0.40 24.91
CA GLY A 9 -39.45 -0.09 25.59
C GLY A 9 -39.20 -1.61 25.55
N SER A 10 -40.24 -2.45 25.56
CA SER A 10 -40.07 -3.90 25.78
C SER A 10 -39.54 -4.66 24.55
N GLY A 11 -40.04 -4.33 23.35
CA GLY A 11 -39.65 -5.04 22.14
C GLY A 11 -38.21 -4.76 21.68
N LYS A 12 -37.60 -3.62 22.05
CA LYS A 12 -36.20 -3.29 21.70
C LYS A 12 -35.19 -4.14 22.49
N ILE A 13 -35.51 -4.49 23.73
CA ILE A 13 -34.65 -5.28 24.61
C ILE A 13 -34.66 -6.77 24.20
N GLU A 14 -35.82 -7.32 23.82
CA GLU A 14 -35.92 -8.69 23.29
C GLU A 14 -35.18 -8.85 21.95
N ARG A 15 -35.16 -7.82 21.10
CA ARG A 15 -34.49 -7.83 19.78
C ARG A 15 -32.97 -7.88 19.86
N LEU A 16 -32.36 -6.96 20.63
CA LEU A 16 -30.92 -7.00 20.94
C LEU A 16 -30.51 -8.36 21.53
N SER A 17 -31.38 -8.96 22.36
CA SER A 17 -31.11 -10.25 22.96
C SER A 17 -31.11 -11.42 21.97
N SER A 18 -31.76 -11.31 20.80
CA SER A 18 -31.79 -12.40 19.80
C SER A 18 -30.47 -12.51 19.01
N ILE A 19 -30.00 -11.40 18.44
CA ILE A 19 -28.74 -11.37 17.67
C ILE A 19 -27.53 -11.57 18.57
N ASP A 20 -27.51 -10.92 19.74
CA ASP A 20 -26.47 -11.14 20.76
C ASP A 20 -26.45 -12.61 21.21
N ALA A 21 -27.61 -13.26 21.42
CA ALA A 21 -27.65 -14.67 21.79
C ALA A 21 -27.11 -15.58 20.68
N GLN A 22 -27.46 -15.35 19.41
CA GLN A 22 -26.95 -16.14 18.28
C GLN A 22 -25.44 -15.99 18.12
N LEU A 23 -24.91 -14.78 18.19
CA LEU A 23 -23.47 -14.53 18.14
C LEU A 23 -22.73 -15.20 19.32
N ARG A 24 -23.33 -15.19 20.53
CA ARG A 24 -22.78 -15.91 21.69
C ARG A 24 -22.85 -17.43 21.56
N LEU A 25 -23.77 -17.99 20.79
CA LEU A 25 -23.79 -19.42 20.49
C LEU A 25 -22.62 -19.80 19.57
N LEU A 26 -22.30 -18.95 18.59
CA LEU A 26 -21.15 -19.14 17.70
C LEU A 26 -19.82 -18.94 18.44
N VAL A 27 -19.74 -17.94 19.32
CA VAL A 27 -18.52 -17.57 20.07
C VAL A 27 -18.85 -17.54 21.58
N PRO A 28 -18.80 -18.70 22.27
CA PRO A 28 -19.29 -18.84 23.64
C PRO A 28 -18.37 -18.24 24.71
N ALA A 29 -17.13 -17.93 24.37
CA ALA A 29 -16.12 -17.45 25.31
C ALA A 29 -15.46 -16.17 24.83
N LYS A 30 -15.23 -15.24 25.75
CA LYS A 30 -14.41 -14.04 25.51
C LYS A 30 -12.95 -14.44 25.33
N VAL A 31 -12.25 -13.81 24.38
CA VAL A 31 -10.81 -14.06 24.17
C VAL A 31 -9.92 -13.19 25.08
N SER A 32 -10.48 -12.13 25.67
CA SER A 32 -9.83 -11.29 26.69
C SER A 32 -10.86 -10.63 27.62
N GLU A 33 -10.45 -10.13 28.78
CA GLU A 33 -11.37 -9.47 29.75
C GLU A 33 -12.08 -8.24 29.16
N ASP A 34 -11.39 -7.53 28.27
CA ASP A 34 -11.85 -6.33 27.58
C ASP A 34 -12.43 -6.62 26.19
N ASP A 35 -12.66 -7.90 25.87
CA ASP A 35 -13.29 -8.32 24.63
C ASP A 35 -14.77 -7.92 24.63
N LYS A 36 -15.11 -7.07 23.67
CA LYS A 36 -16.44 -6.48 23.44
C LYS A 36 -16.94 -6.72 22.01
N LEU A 37 -16.29 -7.60 21.24
CA LEU A 37 -16.59 -7.79 19.82
C LEU A 37 -18.07 -8.13 19.58
N ILE A 38 -18.61 -9.07 20.35
CA ILE A 38 -20.02 -9.47 20.24
C ILE A 38 -20.94 -8.29 20.60
N GLU A 39 -20.62 -7.56 21.67
CA GLU A 39 -21.40 -6.40 22.09
C GLU A 39 -21.38 -5.25 21.05
N TYR A 40 -20.25 -5.09 20.35
CA TYR A 40 -20.11 -4.14 19.25
C TYR A 40 -20.92 -4.57 18.03
N ASP A 41 -20.74 -5.81 17.59
CA ASP A 41 -21.39 -6.35 16.39
C ASP A 41 -22.92 -6.39 16.57
N ALA A 42 -23.41 -6.91 17.70
CA ALA A 42 -24.82 -6.94 18.01
C ALA A 42 -25.47 -5.53 18.03
N LEU A 43 -24.77 -4.52 18.56
CA LEU A 43 -25.27 -3.14 18.54
C LEU A 43 -25.36 -2.59 17.11
N LEU A 44 -24.34 -2.82 16.29
CA LEU A 44 -24.33 -2.32 14.91
C LEU A 44 -25.40 -3.00 14.06
N LEU A 45 -25.57 -4.32 14.20
CA LEU A 45 -26.60 -5.08 13.49
C LEU A 45 -28.01 -4.67 13.94
N ASP A 46 -28.24 -4.48 15.24
CA ASP A 46 -29.53 -3.99 15.75
C ASP A 46 -29.89 -2.62 15.15
N ARG A 47 -28.93 -1.68 15.16
CA ARG A 47 -29.14 -0.35 14.55
C ARG A 47 -29.32 -0.41 13.05
N PHE A 48 -28.63 -1.33 12.37
CA PHE A 48 -28.81 -1.53 10.94
C PHE A 48 -30.20 -2.09 10.60
N LEU A 49 -30.71 -3.07 11.35
CA LEU A 49 -32.05 -3.61 11.14
C LEU A 49 -33.15 -2.59 11.44
N ASP A 50 -32.97 -1.73 12.44
CA ASP A 50 -33.87 -0.58 12.68
C ASP A 50 -33.89 0.37 11.46
N VAL A 51 -32.72 0.65 10.86
CA VAL A 51 -32.61 1.44 9.63
C VAL A 51 -33.29 0.74 8.45
N LEU A 52 -33.08 -0.57 8.28
CA LEU A 52 -33.66 -1.35 7.21
C LEU A 52 -35.20 -1.36 7.31
N GLN A 53 -35.73 -1.57 8.51
CA GLN A 53 -37.15 -1.48 8.82
C GLN A 53 -37.72 -0.10 8.45
N GLY A 54 -37.05 0.97 8.84
CA GLY A 54 -37.48 2.34 8.53
C GLY A 54 -37.47 2.68 7.04
N LEU A 55 -36.67 1.99 6.23
CA LEU A 55 -36.54 2.25 4.79
C LEU A 55 -37.39 1.33 3.91
N HIS A 56 -37.55 0.07 4.31
CA HIS A 56 -38.13 -0.99 3.46
C HIS A 56 -39.28 -1.76 4.12
N GLY A 57 -39.66 -1.43 5.36
CA GLY A 57 -40.77 -2.08 6.07
C GLY A 57 -40.35 -3.32 6.87
N ASP A 58 -41.33 -3.93 7.54
CA ASP A 58 -41.13 -5.05 8.46
C ASP A 58 -40.78 -6.33 7.72
N ASP A 59 -41.50 -6.65 6.64
CA ASP A 59 -41.34 -7.90 5.87
C ASP A 59 -39.89 -8.13 5.41
N LEU A 60 -39.24 -7.09 4.85
CA LEU A 60 -37.86 -7.23 4.35
C LEU A 60 -36.84 -7.31 5.49
N ARG A 61 -37.12 -6.64 6.62
CA ARG A 61 -36.29 -6.73 7.83
C ARG A 61 -36.38 -8.14 8.44
N GLU A 62 -37.57 -8.73 8.48
CA GLU A 62 -37.78 -10.12 8.91
C GLU A 62 -37.05 -11.08 7.98
N MET A 63 -37.16 -10.91 6.66
CA MET A 63 -36.46 -11.76 5.69
C MET A 63 -34.93 -11.73 5.85
N VAL A 64 -34.32 -10.54 6.03
CA VAL A 64 -32.87 -10.43 6.31
C VAL A 64 -32.52 -11.15 7.61
N GLN A 65 -33.34 -10.97 8.65
CA GLN A 65 -33.13 -11.61 9.92
C GLN A 65 -33.20 -13.13 9.77
N GLU A 66 -34.28 -13.70 9.21
CA GLU A 66 -34.43 -15.14 8.99
C GLU A 66 -33.27 -15.75 8.20
N CYS A 67 -32.84 -15.10 7.11
CA CYS A 67 -31.67 -15.53 6.35
C CYS A 67 -30.40 -15.57 7.21
N TYR A 68 -30.21 -14.60 8.10
CA TYR A 68 -29.07 -14.54 9.02
C TYR A 68 -29.15 -15.65 10.07
N GLU A 69 -30.34 -15.91 10.64
CA GLU A 69 -30.54 -16.96 11.63
C GLU A 69 -30.28 -18.36 11.05
N VAL A 70 -30.81 -18.65 9.86
CA VAL A 70 -30.57 -19.92 9.14
C VAL A 70 -29.09 -20.11 8.80
N ALA A 71 -28.41 -19.05 8.35
CA ALA A 71 -26.97 -19.09 8.09
C ALA A 71 -26.15 -19.34 9.37
N ALA A 72 -26.53 -18.73 10.50
CA ALA A 72 -25.89 -18.96 11.79
C ALA A 72 -26.14 -20.38 12.33
N GLU A 73 -27.34 -20.93 12.13
CA GLU A 73 -27.65 -22.33 12.46
C GLU A 73 -26.82 -23.31 11.63
N TYR A 74 -26.67 -23.03 10.33
CA TYR A 74 -25.80 -23.80 9.45
C TYR A 74 -24.36 -23.79 9.96
N GLU A 75 -23.80 -22.64 10.35
CA GLU A 75 -22.43 -22.58 10.87
C GLU A 75 -22.26 -23.36 12.19
N THR A 76 -23.33 -23.46 12.99
CA THR A 76 -23.29 -24.20 14.26
C THR A 76 -23.42 -25.72 14.08
N LYS A 77 -24.29 -26.16 13.15
CA LYS A 77 -24.67 -27.58 13.01
C LYS A 77 -24.07 -28.26 11.77
N HIS A 78 -23.62 -27.48 10.79
CA HIS A 78 -23.21 -27.91 9.44
C HIS A 78 -24.23 -28.83 8.75
N ASP A 79 -25.51 -28.54 8.97
CA ASP A 79 -26.62 -29.28 8.37
C ASP A 79 -26.90 -28.76 6.96
N LEU A 80 -26.72 -29.61 5.95
CA LEU A 80 -26.91 -29.23 4.55
C LEU A 80 -28.37 -28.87 4.23
N GLU A 81 -29.35 -29.41 4.98
CA GLU A 81 -30.76 -29.04 4.80
C GLU A 81 -30.99 -27.54 5.05
N LYS A 82 -30.15 -26.90 5.89
CA LYS A 82 -30.20 -25.45 6.14
C LYS A 82 -29.69 -24.61 4.97
N LEU A 83 -28.75 -25.13 4.18
CA LEU A 83 -28.34 -24.46 2.94
C LEU A 83 -29.41 -24.56 1.87
N ASP A 84 -30.13 -25.69 1.80
CA ASP A 84 -31.26 -25.86 0.90
C ASP A 84 -32.40 -24.89 1.28
N GLU A 85 -32.74 -24.80 2.58
CA GLU A 85 -33.69 -23.81 3.12
C GLU A 85 -33.30 -22.37 2.74
N LEU A 86 -32.03 -22.01 2.94
CA LEU A 86 -31.49 -20.70 2.53
C LEU A 86 -31.57 -20.47 1.02
N GLY A 87 -31.31 -21.50 0.21
CA GLY A 87 -31.43 -21.46 -1.24
C GLY A 87 -32.88 -21.22 -1.70
N GLU A 88 -33.85 -21.91 -1.10
CA GLU A 88 -35.28 -21.71 -1.37
C GLU A 88 -35.72 -20.29 -1.01
N MET A 89 -35.30 -19.79 0.17
CA MET A 89 -35.55 -18.43 0.60
C MET A 89 -35.03 -17.40 -0.41
N ILE A 90 -33.76 -17.50 -0.81
CA ILE A 90 -33.13 -16.55 -1.75
C ILE A 90 -33.75 -16.64 -3.14
N THR A 91 -34.04 -17.84 -3.64
CA THR A 91 -34.59 -18.02 -5.00
C THR A 91 -36.07 -17.65 -5.13
N SER A 92 -36.79 -17.53 -4.01
CA SER A 92 -38.17 -17.06 -3.97
C SER A 92 -38.32 -15.53 -4.10
N LEU A 93 -37.23 -14.78 -3.91
CA LEU A 93 -37.22 -13.32 -3.96
C LEU A 93 -37.36 -12.80 -5.39
N ASP A 94 -38.06 -11.68 -5.55
CA ASP A 94 -38.00 -10.95 -6.81
C ASP A 94 -36.65 -10.21 -6.98
N PRO A 95 -36.30 -9.75 -8.21
CA PRO A 95 -35.00 -9.12 -8.46
C PRO A 95 -34.74 -7.85 -7.63
N GLY A 96 -35.77 -7.08 -7.29
CA GLY A 96 -35.65 -5.88 -6.47
C GLY A 96 -35.26 -6.24 -5.04
N ASP A 97 -36.00 -7.17 -4.44
CA ASP A 97 -35.71 -7.65 -3.08
C ASP A 97 -34.37 -8.37 -3.00
N SER A 98 -34.02 -9.16 -4.02
CA SER A 98 -32.71 -9.83 -4.11
C SER A 98 -31.54 -8.84 -4.00
N ILE A 99 -31.65 -7.66 -4.65
CA ILE A 99 -30.62 -6.61 -4.56
C ILE A 99 -30.54 -6.05 -3.15
N VAL A 100 -31.68 -5.80 -2.50
CA VAL A 100 -31.70 -5.22 -1.15
C VAL A 100 -31.17 -6.22 -0.12
N ILE A 101 -31.54 -7.49 -0.20
CA ILE A 101 -31.02 -8.56 0.66
C ILE A 101 -29.50 -8.71 0.48
N ALA A 102 -29.00 -8.79 -0.75
CA ALA A 102 -27.56 -8.89 -1.02
C ALA A 102 -26.79 -7.66 -0.50
N LYS A 103 -27.34 -6.45 -0.70
CA LYS A 103 -26.77 -5.22 -0.14
C LYS A 103 -26.79 -5.23 1.40
N ALA A 104 -27.86 -5.71 2.01
CA ALA A 104 -27.98 -5.77 3.46
C ALA A 104 -26.88 -6.65 4.08
N PHE A 105 -26.68 -7.88 3.58
CA PHE A 105 -25.62 -8.76 4.05
C PHE A 105 -24.21 -8.20 3.80
N SER A 106 -23.98 -7.54 2.65
CA SER A 106 -22.71 -6.84 2.38
C SER A 106 -22.44 -5.74 3.42
N HIS A 107 -23.45 -4.93 3.73
CA HIS A 107 -23.33 -3.89 4.75
C HIS A 107 -23.17 -4.44 6.17
N MET A 108 -23.88 -5.52 6.52
CA MET A 108 -23.71 -6.20 7.81
C MET A 108 -22.27 -6.71 7.98
N LEU A 109 -21.69 -7.31 6.93
CA LEU A 109 -20.28 -7.72 6.94
C LEU A 109 -19.33 -6.52 7.11
N ASN A 110 -19.60 -5.40 6.43
CA ASN A 110 -18.80 -4.18 6.61
C ASN A 110 -18.87 -3.68 8.05
N LEU A 111 -20.06 -3.66 8.67
CA LEU A 111 -20.22 -3.26 10.07
C LEU A 111 -19.48 -4.21 11.04
N ALA A 112 -19.54 -5.52 10.79
CA ALA A 112 -18.80 -6.52 11.56
C ALA A 112 -17.28 -6.29 11.47
N ASN A 113 -16.76 -5.99 10.26
CA ASN A 113 -15.35 -5.63 10.08
C ASN A 113 -14.97 -4.35 10.85
N LEU A 114 -15.84 -3.33 10.88
CA LEU A 114 -15.60 -2.11 11.67
C LEU A 114 -15.58 -2.40 13.17
N ALA A 115 -16.45 -3.29 13.65
CA ALA A 115 -16.44 -3.75 15.05
C ALA A 115 -15.14 -4.50 15.37
N GLU A 116 -14.66 -5.35 14.47
CA GLU A 116 -13.38 -6.05 14.60
C GLU A 116 -12.21 -5.06 14.67
N GLU A 117 -12.17 -4.07 13.78
CA GLU A 117 -11.13 -3.03 13.77
C GLU A 117 -11.08 -2.27 15.10
N VAL A 118 -12.24 -1.84 15.61
CA VAL A 118 -12.34 -1.17 16.93
C VAL A 118 -11.86 -2.11 18.03
N GLN A 119 -12.31 -3.37 18.03
CA GLN A 119 -11.87 -4.35 19.02
C GLN A 119 -10.36 -4.53 18.99
N ILE A 120 -9.73 -4.68 17.82
CA ILE A 120 -8.28 -4.86 17.68
C ILE A 120 -7.55 -3.59 18.13
N ALA A 121 -8.01 -2.41 17.70
CA ALA A 121 -7.38 -1.12 18.01
C ALA A 121 -7.32 -0.85 19.52
N TYR A 122 -8.37 -1.20 20.27
CA TYR A 122 -8.49 -0.91 21.69
C TYR A 122 -8.25 -2.10 22.62
N ARG A 123 -8.04 -3.31 22.09
CA ARG A 123 -7.65 -4.48 22.90
C ARG A 123 -6.35 -4.19 23.66
N ARG A 124 -6.40 -4.37 24.97
CA ARG A 124 -5.26 -4.25 25.88
C ARG A 124 -4.23 -5.33 25.56
N ARG A 125 -2.97 -4.92 25.44
CA ARG A 125 -1.86 -5.87 25.32
C ARG A 125 -1.69 -6.64 26.62
N VAL A 126 -1.84 -7.96 26.57
CA VAL A 126 -1.55 -8.88 27.67
C VAL A 126 -0.10 -9.38 27.51
N LYS A 127 0.75 -9.18 28.52
CA LYS A 127 2.19 -9.48 28.45
C LYS A 127 2.55 -10.97 28.64
N LEU A 128 1.58 -11.87 28.52
CA LEU A 128 1.83 -13.31 28.63
C LEU A 128 2.42 -13.82 27.31
N LYS A 129 3.73 -13.62 27.14
CA LYS A 129 4.53 -14.06 25.99
C LYS A 129 5.23 -15.39 26.32
N LYS A 130 5.37 -16.29 25.34
CA LYS A 130 6.13 -17.54 25.51
C LYS A 130 7.65 -17.28 25.52
N GLY A 131 8.09 -16.15 24.97
CA GLY A 131 9.48 -15.73 24.87
C GLY A 131 10.20 -16.28 23.62
N ASP A 132 9.45 -16.74 22.61
CA ASP A 132 10.01 -17.27 21.36
C ASP A 132 9.42 -16.57 20.12
N PHE A 133 9.88 -16.96 18.93
CA PHE A 133 9.44 -16.35 17.67
C PHE A 133 7.94 -16.56 17.37
N ALA A 134 7.27 -17.53 18.01
CA ALA A 134 5.84 -17.75 17.78
C ALA A 134 4.98 -16.60 18.35
N ASP A 135 5.50 -15.86 19.33
CA ASP A 135 4.83 -14.65 19.84
C ASP A 135 4.67 -13.59 18.74
N GLU A 136 5.54 -13.57 17.74
CA GLU A 136 5.52 -12.61 16.63
C GLU A 136 4.48 -12.97 15.53
N ASN A 137 3.70 -14.04 15.73
CA ASN A 137 2.65 -14.48 14.79
C ASN A 137 1.25 -13.90 15.09
N SER A 138 1.12 -13.08 16.13
CA SER A 138 -0.15 -12.46 16.50
C SER A 138 0.07 -11.06 17.03
N ALA A 139 -0.78 -10.11 16.62
CA ALA A 139 -0.75 -8.73 17.12
C ALA A 139 -0.96 -8.62 18.65
N ILE A 140 -1.48 -9.67 19.29
CA ILE A 140 -1.70 -9.74 20.74
C ILE A 140 -0.38 -9.94 21.48
N THR A 141 0.54 -10.71 20.90
CA THR A 141 1.82 -11.13 21.51
C THR A 141 3.04 -10.51 20.86
N GLU A 142 2.90 -9.91 19.66
CA GLU A 142 4.01 -9.34 18.92
C GLU A 142 4.76 -8.27 19.72
N SER A 143 6.06 -8.16 19.45
CA SER A 143 6.91 -7.17 20.08
C SER A 143 6.67 -5.79 19.48
N ASP A 144 6.49 -4.78 20.34
CA ASP A 144 6.61 -3.40 19.86
C ASP A 144 8.06 -3.03 19.56
N ILE A 145 8.26 -1.82 19.01
CA ILE A 145 9.59 -1.35 18.65
C ILE A 145 10.52 -1.31 19.87
N GLU A 146 10.06 -0.88 21.05
CA GLU A 146 10.91 -0.79 22.24
C GLU A 146 11.28 -2.17 22.78
N GLU A 147 10.33 -3.11 22.83
CA GLU A 147 10.58 -4.51 23.18
C GLU A 147 11.61 -5.13 22.23
N THR A 148 11.52 -4.83 20.93
CA THR A 148 12.49 -5.27 19.91
C THR A 148 13.88 -4.67 20.17
N LEU A 149 13.99 -3.35 20.39
CA LEU A 149 15.27 -2.71 20.69
C LEU A 149 15.90 -3.28 21.97
N LYS A 150 15.08 -3.48 23.02
CA LYS A 150 15.53 -4.08 24.28
C LYS A 150 16.04 -5.49 24.09
N ARG A 151 15.34 -6.33 23.32
CA ARG A 151 15.79 -7.68 22.97
C ARG A 151 17.14 -7.66 22.25
N LEU A 152 17.31 -6.77 21.26
CA LEU A 152 18.58 -6.65 20.53
C LEU A 152 19.74 -6.23 21.46
N VAL A 153 19.51 -5.28 22.37
CA VAL A 153 20.55 -4.78 23.28
C VAL A 153 20.83 -5.74 24.44
N PHE A 154 19.79 -6.21 25.14
CA PHE A 154 19.94 -6.95 26.38
C PHE A 154 20.10 -8.45 26.17
N ASP A 155 19.42 -9.05 25.19
CA ASP A 155 19.49 -10.49 24.94
C ASP A 155 20.55 -10.81 23.89
N MET A 156 20.60 -10.05 22.79
CA MET A 156 21.55 -10.26 21.68
C MET A 156 22.85 -9.47 21.81
N LYS A 157 23.01 -8.67 22.88
CA LYS A 157 24.23 -7.92 23.22
C LYS A 157 24.71 -6.98 22.10
N LYS A 158 23.81 -6.51 21.24
CA LYS A 158 24.10 -5.42 20.29
C LYS A 158 24.26 -4.12 21.05
N SER A 159 25.20 -3.28 20.64
CA SER A 159 25.33 -1.96 21.25
C SER A 159 24.15 -1.06 20.81
N PRO A 160 23.68 -0.13 21.67
CA PRO A 160 22.68 0.85 21.26
C PRO A 160 23.07 1.65 20.01
N ALA A 161 24.37 1.89 19.82
CA ALA A 161 24.90 2.59 18.64
C ALA A 161 24.76 1.78 17.35
N GLU A 162 25.03 0.47 17.38
CA GLU A 162 24.82 -0.43 16.23
C GLU A 162 23.34 -0.46 15.83
N VAL A 163 22.45 -0.54 16.82
CA VAL A 163 20.99 -0.51 16.60
C VAL A 163 20.54 0.80 15.97
N PHE A 164 21.04 1.93 16.48
CA PHE A 164 20.73 3.25 15.92
C PHE A 164 21.28 3.41 14.49
N ASP A 165 22.49 2.90 14.21
CA ASP A 165 23.08 2.99 12.88
C ASP A 165 22.34 2.14 11.84
N ALA A 166 21.90 0.93 12.21
CA ALA A 166 21.06 0.12 11.35
C ALA A 166 19.70 0.79 11.08
N LEU A 167 19.07 1.40 12.09
CA LEU A 167 17.82 2.15 11.90
C LEU A 167 17.98 3.32 10.94
N LYS A 168 19.08 4.08 10.99
CA LYS A 168 19.33 5.19 10.05
C LYS A 168 19.46 4.73 8.60
N ASN A 169 19.98 3.52 8.38
CA ASN A 169 20.22 2.96 7.06
C ASN A 169 19.11 2.01 6.59
N GLN A 170 18.07 1.83 7.41
CA GLN A 170 16.93 0.98 7.12
C GLN A 170 15.90 1.72 6.28
N THR A 171 15.26 1.02 5.34
CA THR A 171 14.09 1.46 4.60
C THR A 171 13.07 0.34 4.49
N VAL A 172 11.81 0.66 4.84
CA VAL A 172 10.63 -0.13 4.51
C VAL A 172 9.86 0.63 3.43
N ASP A 173 9.71 0.05 2.24
CA ASP A 173 8.92 0.60 1.14
C ASP A 173 7.64 -0.22 0.93
N LEU A 174 6.49 0.42 1.16
CA LEU A 174 5.17 -0.20 1.09
C LEU A 174 4.49 0.18 -0.23
N VAL A 175 4.35 -0.81 -1.12
CA VAL A 175 3.84 -0.61 -2.49
C VAL A 175 2.33 -0.87 -2.53
N LEU A 176 1.54 0.20 -2.64
CA LEU A 176 0.08 0.12 -2.66
C LEU A 176 -0.42 -0.35 -4.03
N THR A 177 -1.45 -1.19 -4.00
CA THR A 177 -2.08 -1.74 -5.21
C THR A 177 -3.57 -1.49 -5.26
N ALA A 178 -4.15 -1.49 -6.46
CA ALA A 178 -5.58 -1.41 -6.65
C ALA A 178 -6.30 -2.59 -5.98
N HIS A 179 -7.48 -2.31 -5.43
CA HIS A 179 -8.36 -3.32 -4.86
C HIS A 179 -9.04 -4.11 -5.98
N PRO A 180 -8.99 -5.47 -5.97
CA PRO A 180 -9.48 -6.28 -7.09
C PRO A 180 -11.00 -6.21 -7.31
N THR A 181 -11.79 -6.02 -6.26
CA THR A 181 -13.26 -6.03 -6.35
C THR A 181 -13.94 -4.72 -5.94
N GLN A 182 -13.33 -3.87 -5.09
CA GLN A 182 -13.99 -2.71 -4.49
C GLN A 182 -13.07 -1.49 -4.38
N SER A 183 -13.33 -0.45 -5.18
CA SER A 183 -12.71 0.86 -4.99
C SER A 183 -13.53 1.68 -3.99
N VAL A 184 -13.24 1.50 -2.70
CA VAL A 184 -13.91 2.25 -1.62
C VAL A 184 -13.60 3.74 -1.74
N ARG A 185 -14.64 4.55 -1.90
CA ARG A 185 -14.49 6.01 -1.99
C ARG A 185 -14.13 6.60 -0.63
N ARG A 186 -13.34 7.68 -0.63
CA ARG A 186 -13.04 8.48 0.58
C ARG A 186 -14.27 8.83 1.42
N SER A 187 -15.40 9.13 0.76
CA SER A 187 -16.65 9.46 1.44
C SER A 187 -17.22 8.32 2.29
N LEU A 188 -16.91 7.06 1.95
CA LEU A 188 -17.30 5.89 2.72
C LEU A 188 -16.29 5.63 3.85
N LEU A 189 -14.98 5.76 3.58
CA LEU A 189 -13.95 5.69 4.63
C LEU A 189 -14.20 6.67 5.78
N GLN A 190 -14.64 7.89 5.47
CA GLN A 190 -15.00 8.87 6.50
C GLN A 190 -16.25 8.48 7.29
N LYS A 191 -17.23 7.82 6.65
CA LYS A 191 -18.42 7.29 7.36
C LYS A 191 -18.01 6.15 8.29
N HIS A 192 -17.19 5.22 7.79
CA HIS A 192 -16.62 4.13 8.57
C HIS A 192 -15.85 4.65 9.79
N SER A 193 -14.98 5.66 9.59
CA SER A 193 -14.28 6.32 10.68
C SER A 193 -15.23 6.93 11.72
N ARG A 194 -16.31 7.60 11.30
CA ARG A 194 -17.32 8.12 12.23
C ARG A 194 -18.09 7.02 12.97
N ILE A 195 -18.43 5.92 12.31
CA ILE A 195 -19.04 4.74 12.96
C ILE A 195 -18.10 4.17 14.04
N ARG A 196 -16.82 3.96 13.70
CA ARG A 196 -15.79 3.51 14.67
C ARG A 196 -15.67 4.45 15.87
N ASN A 197 -15.63 5.77 15.62
CA ASN A 197 -15.54 6.77 16.68
C ASN A 197 -16.77 6.76 17.60
N CYS A 198 -17.98 6.66 17.05
CA CYS A 198 -19.20 6.54 17.85
C CYS A 198 -19.16 5.28 18.73
N LEU A 199 -18.73 4.15 18.16
CA LEU A 199 -18.64 2.87 18.87
C LEU A 199 -17.66 2.94 20.05
N VAL A 200 -16.48 3.55 19.85
CA VAL A 200 -15.50 3.76 20.93
C VAL A 200 -16.08 4.64 22.02
N GLN A 201 -16.70 5.78 21.66
CA GLN A 201 -17.21 6.75 22.62
C GLN A 201 -18.38 6.19 23.44
N LEU A 202 -19.30 5.45 22.82
CA LEU A 202 -20.46 4.81 23.48
C LEU A 202 -20.07 3.85 24.61
N TYR A 203 -18.90 3.24 24.52
CA TYR A 203 -18.40 2.27 25.51
C TYR A 203 -17.34 2.86 26.46
N SER A 204 -17.22 4.18 26.50
CA SER A 204 -16.44 4.91 27.50
C SER A 204 -16.99 4.68 28.91
N LYS A 205 -16.11 4.65 29.92
CA LYS A 205 -16.49 4.30 31.30
C LYS A 205 -17.46 5.29 31.95
N ASP A 206 -17.29 6.58 31.67
CA ASP A 206 -17.97 7.68 32.36
C ASP A 206 -18.86 8.50 31.40
N ILE A 207 -19.56 7.84 30.49
CA ILE A 207 -20.48 8.48 29.54
C ILE A 207 -21.79 8.89 30.23
N THR A 208 -22.26 10.12 29.99
CA THR A 208 -23.55 10.57 30.52
C THR A 208 -24.72 9.98 29.72
N PRO A 209 -25.95 9.90 30.30
CA PRO A 209 -27.11 9.42 29.56
C PRO A 209 -27.42 10.24 28.30
N ASP A 210 -27.25 11.56 28.38
CA ASP A 210 -27.51 12.48 27.26
C ASP A 210 -26.47 12.28 26.15
N ASP A 211 -25.17 12.23 26.49
CA ASP A 211 -24.10 11.96 25.52
C ASP A 211 -24.29 10.60 24.84
N LYS A 212 -24.73 9.59 25.61
CA LYS A 212 -25.00 8.25 25.07
C LYS A 212 -26.15 8.28 24.08
N GLN A 213 -27.21 9.03 24.36
CA GLN A 213 -28.33 9.17 23.44
C GLN A 213 -27.90 9.90 22.15
N GLU A 214 -27.18 11.01 22.27
CA GLU A 214 -26.68 11.78 21.11
C GLU A 214 -25.74 10.94 20.23
N LEU A 215 -24.88 10.13 20.85
CA LEU A 215 -23.98 9.22 20.12
C LEU A 215 -24.70 8.05 19.47
N ASP A 216 -25.77 7.51 20.08
CA ASP A 216 -26.60 6.48 19.46
C ASP A 216 -27.35 7.03 18.24
N GLU A 217 -27.88 8.25 18.34
CA GLU A 217 -28.50 8.96 17.21
C GLU A 217 -27.48 9.26 16.09
N ALA A 218 -26.27 9.68 16.45
CA ALA A 218 -25.18 9.87 15.49
C ALA A 218 -24.78 8.55 14.79
N LEU A 219 -24.67 7.45 15.54
CA LEU A 219 -24.36 6.14 15.01
C LEU A 219 -25.43 5.67 14.00
N GLN A 220 -26.71 5.79 14.35
CA GLN A 220 -27.84 5.47 13.45
C GLN A 220 -27.75 6.28 12.15
N ARG A 221 -27.50 7.59 12.26
CA ARG A 221 -27.37 8.48 11.10
C ARG A 221 -26.22 8.10 10.19
N GLU A 222 -25.05 7.72 10.74
CA GLU A 222 -23.90 7.31 9.93
C GLU A 222 -24.10 5.93 9.28
N ILE A 223 -24.71 4.97 9.98
CA ILE A 223 -25.07 3.66 9.41
C ILE A 223 -26.04 3.85 8.23
N GLN A 224 -27.09 4.64 8.41
CA GLN A 224 -28.04 4.93 7.33
C GLN A 224 -27.37 5.67 6.17
N ALA A 225 -26.47 6.62 6.46
CA ALA A 225 -25.72 7.33 5.42
C ALA A 225 -24.79 6.40 4.65
N ALA A 226 -24.17 5.41 5.30
CA ALA A 226 -23.36 4.39 4.64
C ALA A 226 -24.24 3.49 3.75
N PHE A 227 -25.34 2.95 4.30
CA PHE A 227 -26.27 2.08 3.57
C PHE A 227 -26.88 2.73 2.32
N ARG A 228 -27.21 4.02 2.39
CA ARG A 228 -27.78 4.77 1.26
C ARG A 228 -26.72 5.29 0.28
N THR A 229 -25.43 5.11 0.56
CA THR A 229 -24.35 5.45 -0.36
C THR A 229 -23.99 4.21 -1.17
N ASP A 230 -24.05 4.27 -2.50
CA ASP A 230 -23.66 3.13 -3.35
C ASP A 230 -22.17 2.77 -3.12
N GLU A 231 -21.93 1.64 -2.45
CA GLU A 231 -20.59 1.05 -2.24
C GLU A 231 -20.01 0.52 -3.55
N ILE A 232 -20.85 -0.21 -4.30
CA ILE A 232 -20.53 -0.70 -5.64
C ILE A 232 -20.89 0.40 -6.64
N ARG A 233 -19.87 0.87 -7.36
CA ARG A 233 -20.10 1.86 -8.41
C ARG A 233 -20.93 1.24 -9.53
N ARG A 234 -21.95 1.97 -9.99
CA ARG A 234 -22.75 1.58 -11.16
C ARG A 234 -21.94 1.57 -12.47
N THR A 235 -20.84 2.30 -12.49
CA THR A 235 -19.87 2.33 -13.59
C THR A 235 -18.51 1.88 -13.06
N GLN A 236 -17.81 1.09 -13.86
CA GLN A 236 -16.48 0.61 -13.53
C GLN A 236 -15.54 1.80 -13.20
N PRO A 237 -14.72 1.72 -12.14
CA PRO A 237 -13.74 2.76 -11.87
C PRO A 237 -12.70 2.82 -12.98
N THR A 238 -12.28 4.03 -13.36
CA THR A 238 -11.10 4.21 -14.22
C THR A 238 -9.83 4.00 -13.41
N PRO A 239 -8.67 3.73 -14.04
CA PRO A 239 -7.39 3.65 -13.31
C PRO A 239 -7.07 4.91 -12.50
N GLN A 240 -7.45 6.10 -12.98
CA GLN A 240 -7.31 7.35 -12.22
C GLN A 240 -8.19 7.35 -10.96
N ASP A 241 -9.40 6.78 -11.03
CA ASP A 241 -10.28 6.66 -9.87
C ASP A 241 -9.76 5.66 -8.83
N GLU A 242 -9.16 4.54 -9.27
CA GLU A 242 -8.48 3.59 -8.38
C GLU A 242 -7.32 4.25 -7.64
N MET A 243 -6.49 5.01 -8.36
CA MET A 243 -5.40 5.77 -7.75
C MET A 243 -5.93 6.75 -6.70
N ARG A 244 -6.98 7.54 -7.03
CA ARG A 244 -7.58 8.48 -6.08
C ARG A 244 -8.17 7.78 -4.84
N ALA A 245 -8.77 6.61 -5.02
CA ALA A 245 -9.29 5.82 -3.91
C ALA A 245 -8.15 5.34 -3.00
N GLY A 246 -7.08 4.76 -3.57
CA GLY A 246 -5.89 4.34 -2.82
C GLY A 246 -5.21 5.49 -2.08
N MET A 247 -5.17 6.69 -2.66
CA MET A 247 -4.60 7.87 -1.99
C MET A 247 -5.43 8.38 -0.80
N SER A 248 -6.67 7.91 -0.64
CA SER A 248 -7.54 8.34 0.45
C SER A 248 -6.98 7.95 1.83
N TYR A 249 -6.27 6.82 1.93
CA TYR A 249 -5.62 6.38 3.17
C TYR A 249 -4.50 7.32 3.63
N PHE A 250 -3.84 8.04 2.71
CA PHE A 250 -2.88 9.07 3.08
C PHE A 250 -3.56 10.21 3.83
N HIS A 251 -4.65 10.71 3.29
CA HIS A 251 -5.38 11.82 3.90
C HIS A 251 -5.99 11.42 5.25
N GLU A 252 -6.52 10.21 5.38
CA GLU A 252 -7.28 9.82 6.58
C GLU A 252 -6.36 9.36 7.73
N THR A 253 -5.29 8.59 7.47
CA THR A 253 -4.48 7.98 8.55
C THR A 253 -2.97 8.06 8.36
N ILE A 254 -2.43 7.74 7.18
CA ILE A 254 -0.98 7.55 6.98
C ILE A 254 -0.21 8.88 7.17
N TRP A 255 -0.77 10.00 6.69
CA TRP A 255 -0.15 11.33 6.80
C TRP A 255 0.20 11.70 8.24
N LYS A 256 -0.69 11.42 9.18
CA LYS A 256 -0.50 11.66 10.62
C LYS A 256 0.18 10.47 11.33
N GLY A 257 -0.04 9.25 10.82
CA GLY A 257 0.47 8.01 11.40
C GLY A 257 1.99 7.91 11.34
N VAL A 258 2.60 8.29 10.21
CA VAL A 258 4.06 8.25 10.02
C VAL A 258 4.83 9.08 11.05
N PRO A 259 4.63 10.41 11.18
CA PRO A 259 5.36 11.20 12.17
C PRO A 259 5.10 10.75 13.61
N LYS A 260 3.86 10.35 13.93
CA LYS A 260 3.49 9.78 15.24
C LYS A 260 4.29 8.51 15.55
N PHE A 261 4.46 7.62 14.57
CA PHE A 261 5.29 6.42 14.71
C PHE A 261 6.79 6.76 14.82
N LEU A 262 7.33 7.65 13.99
CA LEU A 262 8.74 8.06 14.08
C LEU A 262 9.07 8.71 15.44
N ARG A 263 8.11 9.42 16.03
CA ARG A 263 8.22 9.93 17.40
C ARG A 263 8.26 8.81 18.45
N ARG A 264 7.55 7.69 18.23
CA ARG A 264 7.68 6.49 19.08
C ARG A 264 9.07 5.87 18.97
N VAL A 265 9.66 5.84 17.78
CA VAL A 265 11.05 5.36 17.59
C VAL A 265 12.02 6.23 18.39
N ASP A 266 11.89 7.56 18.35
CA ASP A 266 12.70 8.45 19.18
C ASP A 266 12.57 8.15 20.69
N THR A 267 11.35 7.85 21.16
CA THR A 267 11.11 7.47 22.56
C THR A 267 11.81 6.15 22.89
N ALA A 268 11.67 5.14 22.04
CA ALA A 268 12.28 3.83 22.24
C ALA A 268 13.82 3.90 22.26
N LEU A 269 14.41 4.73 21.38
CA LEU A 269 15.85 5.00 21.36
C LEU A 269 16.36 5.64 22.66
N LYS A 270 15.65 6.63 23.18
CA LYS A 270 15.99 7.24 24.49
C LYS A 270 15.96 6.21 25.62
N ASN A 271 15.00 5.30 25.61
CA ASN A 271 14.84 4.27 26.63
C ASN A 271 15.94 3.21 26.62
N ILE A 272 16.74 3.10 25.55
CA ILE A 272 17.95 2.26 25.48
C ILE A 272 19.26 3.07 25.60
N GLY A 273 19.17 4.37 25.91
CA GLY A 273 20.32 5.25 26.17
C GLY A 273 20.80 6.09 24.98
N ILE A 274 20.08 6.12 23.85
CA ILE A 274 20.38 7.00 22.71
C ILE A 274 19.64 8.33 22.89
N ASN A 275 20.39 9.41 23.17
CA ASN A 275 19.82 10.75 23.38
C ASN A 275 19.57 11.53 22.08
N GLU A 276 19.82 10.91 20.93
CA GLU A 276 19.56 11.45 19.61
C GLU A 276 18.20 10.99 19.07
N ARG A 277 17.60 11.80 18.21
CA ARG A 277 16.41 11.42 17.44
C ARG A 277 16.85 10.76 16.14
N VAL A 278 15.97 9.96 15.54
CA VAL A 278 16.19 9.54 14.15
C VAL A 278 16.25 10.80 13.27
N PRO A 279 17.31 10.98 12.46
CA PRO A 279 17.42 12.10 11.53
C PRO A 279 16.15 12.21 10.69
N TYR A 280 15.62 13.44 10.52
CA TYR A 280 14.35 13.64 9.82
C TYR A 280 14.38 13.18 8.36
N ASN A 281 15.57 13.18 7.76
CA ASN A 281 15.85 12.77 6.38
C ASN A 281 16.22 11.29 6.23
N ALA A 282 16.18 10.50 7.31
CA ALA A 282 16.35 9.06 7.21
C ALA A 282 15.09 8.43 6.56
N PRO A 283 15.21 7.72 5.42
CA PRO A 283 14.06 7.18 4.69
C PRO A 283 13.58 5.86 5.32
N LEU A 284 13.21 5.88 6.60
CA LEU A 284 12.84 4.68 7.36
C LEU A 284 11.59 4.00 6.81
N ILE A 285 10.64 4.80 6.34
CA ILE A 285 9.39 4.37 5.70
C ILE A 285 9.24 5.16 4.40
N GLN A 286 8.87 4.47 3.33
CA GLN A 286 8.55 5.01 2.03
C GLN A 286 7.27 4.35 1.51
N PHE A 287 6.59 5.02 0.58
CA PHE A 287 5.42 4.48 -0.08
C PHE A 287 5.59 4.54 -1.59
N SER A 288 5.19 3.45 -2.24
CA SER A 288 5.12 3.36 -3.69
C SER A 288 3.70 2.98 -4.11
N SER A 289 3.39 3.07 -5.41
CA SER A 289 2.09 2.72 -5.96
C SER A 289 2.24 2.00 -7.29
N TRP A 290 1.33 1.07 -7.57
CA TRP A 290 1.14 0.45 -8.88
C TRP A 290 -0.08 1.01 -9.63
N MET A 291 -0.95 1.75 -8.95
CA MET A 291 -2.20 2.28 -9.51
C MET A 291 -1.90 3.33 -10.60
N GLY A 292 -2.11 2.95 -11.87
CA GLY A 292 -1.82 3.75 -13.06
C GLY A 292 -0.42 3.55 -13.66
N GLY A 293 0.39 2.65 -13.10
CA GLY A 293 1.72 2.29 -13.62
C GLY A 293 1.86 0.82 -14.01
N ASP A 294 1.08 -0.07 -13.38
CA ASP A 294 1.02 -1.49 -13.73
C ASP A 294 0.09 -1.72 -14.93
N ARG A 295 0.71 -2.03 -16.09
CA ARG A 295 0.04 -2.24 -17.38
C ARG A 295 0.14 -3.69 -17.87
N ASP A 296 0.73 -4.58 -17.07
CA ASP A 296 0.80 -6.00 -17.41
C ASP A 296 -0.61 -6.59 -17.53
N GLY A 297 -0.95 -7.09 -18.73
CA GLY A 297 -2.26 -7.63 -19.05
C GLY A 297 -3.42 -6.63 -18.91
N ASN A 298 -3.14 -5.32 -18.82
CA ASN A 298 -4.16 -4.28 -18.63
C ASN A 298 -4.03 -3.13 -19.64
N PRO A 299 -4.66 -3.24 -20.82
CA PRO A 299 -4.58 -2.21 -21.86
C PRO A 299 -5.24 -0.88 -21.45
N ARG A 300 -6.00 -0.83 -20.35
CA ARG A 300 -6.60 0.42 -19.85
C ARG A 300 -5.58 1.34 -19.20
N VAL A 301 -4.41 0.84 -18.83
CA VAL A 301 -3.32 1.66 -18.25
C VAL A 301 -2.43 2.16 -19.38
N THR A 302 -2.91 3.20 -20.06
CA THR A 302 -2.24 3.85 -21.18
C THR A 302 -1.14 4.81 -20.69
N PRO A 303 -0.27 5.35 -21.57
CA PRO A 303 0.71 6.36 -21.19
C PRO A 303 0.06 7.62 -20.61
N GLU A 304 -1.10 8.04 -21.14
CA GLU A 304 -1.87 9.17 -20.62
C GLU A 304 -2.35 8.93 -19.18
N VAL A 305 -2.85 7.72 -18.88
CA VAL A 305 -3.21 7.34 -17.51
C VAL A 305 -2.02 7.47 -16.57
N THR A 306 -0.84 6.99 -16.97
CA THR A 306 0.40 7.13 -16.19
C THR A 306 0.73 8.61 -15.94
N ARG A 307 0.59 9.46 -16.96
CA ARG A 307 0.80 10.91 -16.81
C ARG A 307 -0.19 11.53 -15.82
N ASP A 308 -1.47 11.21 -15.97
CA ASP A 308 -2.55 11.72 -15.12
C ASP A 308 -2.34 11.38 -13.66
N VAL A 309 -2.01 10.11 -13.34
CA VAL A 309 -1.84 9.70 -11.95
C VAL A 309 -0.62 10.36 -11.30
N CYS A 310 0.47 10.59 -12.04
CA CYS A 310 1.62 11.34 -11.53
C CYS A 310 1.24 12.80 -11.20
N LEU A 311 0.50 13.47 -12.09
CA LEU A 311 0.01 14.84 -11.85
C LEU A 311 -0.98 14.91 -10.68
N LEU A 312 -1.88 13.93 -10.58
CA LEU A 312 -2.81 13.79 -9.44
C LEU A 312 -2.05 13.62 -8.12
N ALA A 313 -1.00 12.79 -8.09
CA ALA A 313 -0.20 12.55 -6.90
C ALA A 313 0.51 13.82 -6.42
N ARG A 314 1.12 14.58 -7.35
CA ARG A 314 1.74 15.89 -7.06
C ARG A 314 0.72 16.92 -6.57
N MET A 315 -0.47 16.96 -7.18
CA MET A 315 -1.55 17.84 -6.75
C MET A 315 -2.04 17.49 -5.34
N MET A 316 -2.16 16.21 -5.01
CA MET A 316 -2.55 15.75 -3.68
C MET A 316 -1.47 16.04 -2.62
N ALA A 317 -0.19 15.85 -2.96
CA ALA A 317 0.94 16.19 -2.10
C ALA A 317 0.91 17.69 -1.76
N ALA A 318 0.85 18.54 -2.78
CA ALA A 318 0.80 19.99 -2.61
C ALA A 318 -0.40 20.44 -1.76
N ASN A 319 -1.57 19.81 -1.92
CA ASN A 319 -2.74 20.09 -1.08
C ASN A 319 -2.51 19.77 0.40
N LEU A 320 -1.95 18.60 0.72
CA LEU A 320 -1.65 18.21 2.10
C LEU A 320 -0.59 19.13 2.72
N TYR A 321 0.44 19.49 1.95
CA TYR A 321 1.46 20.45 2.37
C TYR A 321 0.89 21.85 2.60
N CYS A 322 -0.03 22.33 1.76
CA CYS A 322 -0.70 23.63 1.95
C CYS A 322 -1.49 23.70 3.26
N ALA A 323 -2.24 22.65 3.62
CA ALA A 323 -2.96 22.64 4.89
C ALA A 323 -1.98 22.66 6.08
N GLN A 324 -0.91 21.87 6.00
CA GLN A 324 0.05 21.72 7.09
C GLN A 324 0.95 22.95 7.27
N ILE A 325 1.31 23.65 6.19
CA ILE A 325 2.08 24.90 6.26
C ILE A 325 1.24 26.03 6.87
N GLU A 326 -0.07 26.05 6.61
CA GLU A 326 -0.99 27.03 7.20
C GLU A 326 -1.07 26.86 8.72
N ASP A 327 -1.25 25.64 9.22
CA ASP A 327 -1.21 25.33 10.66
C ASP A 327 0.15 25.75 11.27
N LEU A 328 1.26 25.44 10.58
CA LEU A 328 2.60 25.79 11.05
C LEU A 328 2.82 27.31 11.09
N MET A 329 2.26 28.07 10.15
CA MET A 329 2.28 29.53 10.17
C MET A 329 1.56 30.07 11.42
N PHE A 330 0.44 29.48 11.84
CA PHE A 330 -0.24 29.89 13.07
C PHE A 330 0.64 29.66 14.31
N GLU A 331 1.24 28.47 14.42
CA GLU A 331 2.06 28.08 15.57
C GLU A 331 3.37 28.87 15.66
N LEU A 332 4.11 29.03 14.55
CA LEU A 332 5.44 29.67 14.53
C LEU A 332 5.36 31.20 14.50
N SER A 333 4.73 31.77 15.53
CA SER A 333 4.58 33.22 15.75
C SER A 333 5.81 33.91 16.38
N MET A 334 6.90 33.17 16.57
CA MET A 334 8.10 33.64 17.27
C MET A 334 8.80 34.77 16.51
N TRP A 335 9.28 35.77 17.25
CA TRP A 335 10.03 36.92 16.70
C TRP A 335 11.56 36.76 16.79
N ARG A 336 12.05 35.89 17.69
CA ARG A 336 13.48 35.58 17.84
C ARG A 336 13.90 34.59 16.76
N CYS A 337 14.98 34.93 16.05
CA CYS A 337 15.56 34.11 14.99
C CYS A 337 17.06 34.38 14.87
N ASN A 338 17.76 33.48 14.18
CA ASN A 338 19.17 33.68 13.83
C ASN A 338 19.31 34.73 12.70
N ASP A 339 20.55 35.20 12.49
CA ASP A 339 20.85 36.25 11.51
C ASP A 339 20.54 35.84 10.06
N GLU A 340 20.68 34.55 9.76
CA GLU A 340 20.41 33.97 8.46
C GLU A 340 18.91 34.01 8.10
N LEU A 341 18.04 33.51 9.00
CA LEU A 341 16.58 33.56 8.80
C LEU A 341 16.11 35.02 8.71
N ARG A 342 16.68 35.91 9.53
CA ARG A 342 16.36 37.35 9.49
C ARG A 342 16.66 37.94 8.12
N SER A 343 17.87 37.68 7.60
CA SER A 343 18.29 38.19 6.29
C SER A 343 17.38 37.69 5.16
N ARG A 344 17.01 36.40 5.18
CA ARG A 344 16.11 35.79 4.20
C ARG A 344 14.68 36.34 4.30
N ALA A 345 14.15 36.49 5.52
CA ALA A 345 12.83 37.08 5.74
C ALA A 345 12.78 38.55 5.28
N ASP A 346 13.83 39.34 5.54
CA ASP A 346 13.93 40.73 5.08
C ASP A 346 14.05 40.86 3.55
N GLU A 347 14.69 39.89 2.89
CA GLU A 347 14.75 39.80 1.43
C GLU A 347 13.34 39.52 0.86
N LEU A 348 12.66 38.47 1.33
CA LEU A 348 11.31 38.10 0.88
C LEU A 348 10.30 39.21 1.15
N HIS A 349 10.41 39.87 2.30
CA HIS A 349 9.52 40.99 2.63
C HIS A 349 9.70 42.19 1.68
N ARG A 350 10.90 42.40 1.13
CA ARG A 350 11.21 43.45 0.14
C ARG A 350 10.78 43.07 -1.27
N SER A 351 10.93 41.80 -1.65
CA SER A 351 10.59 41.31 -3.00
C SER A 351 9.09 41.01 -3.19
N SER A 352 8.37 40.74 -2.10
CA SER A 352 6.93 40.44 -2.13
C SER A 352 6.12 41.58 -2.77
N LYS A 353 5.68 41.36 -4.01
CA LYS A 353 4.73 42.22 -4.73
C LYS A 353 3.38 42.21 -4.01
N LYS A 354 2.68 43.34 -3.99
CA LYS A 354 1.48 43.61 -3.17
C LYS A 354 0.27 42.67 -3.40
N ASP A 355 0.27 41.80 -4.40
CA ASP A 355 -0.96 41.24 -4.98
C ASP A 355 -1.11 39.71 -5.00
N ALA A 356 -0.15 38.91 -4.51
CA ALA A 356 -0.34 37.47 -4.35
C ALA A 356 -0.89 37.18 -2.94
N LYS A 357 -2.21 36.98 -2.82
CA LYS A 357 -2.86 36.67 -1.53
C LYS A 357 -3.88 35.55 -1.72
N HIS A 358 -3.38 34.31 -1.70
CA HIS A 358 -4.21 33.12 -1.83
C HIS A 358 -4.82 32.65 -0.49
N TYR A 359 -4.66 33.41 0.61
CA TYR A 359 -5.11 32.99 1.94
C TYR A 359 -5.95 34.03 2.68
N ILE A 360 -7.11 33.57 3.17
CA ILE A 360 -8.17 34.41 3.73
C ILE A 360 -7.87 34.91 5.16
N GLU A 361 -7.00 34.27 5.94
CA GLU A 361 -6.75 34.77 7.31
C GLU A 361 -5.49 35.66 7.40
N PHE A 362 -4.66 35.64 6.35
CA PHE A 362 -3.50 36.52 6.16
C PHE A 362 -3.68 37.48 4.97
N TRP A 363 -4.89 38.01 4.72
CA TRP A 363 -5.13 39.07 3.71
C TRP A 363 -4.25 40.32 3.92
N LYS A 364 -3.71 40.51 5.13
CA LYS A 364 -2.74 41.56 5.43
C LYS A 364 -1.32 41.01 5.27
N LYS A 365 -0.42 41.84 4.74
CA LYS A 365 1.01 41.48 4.60
C LYS A 365 1.53 40.97 5.95
N VAL A 366 2.14 39.79 5.96
CA VAL A 366 2.76 39.23 7.17
C VAL A 366 3.77 40.24 7.73
N PRO A 367 3.66 40.63 9.01
CA PRO A 367 4.58 41.59 9.61
C PRO A 367 6.04 41.08 9.57
N PRO A 368 7.04 41.96 9.29
CA PRO A 368 8.44 41.54 9.19
C PRO A 368 9.04 41.10 10.53
N ASN A 369 8.41 41.45 11.66
CA ASN A 369 8.78 40.97 12.99
C ASN A 369 8.34 39.51 13.26
N GLU A 370 7.70 38.85 12.31
CA GLU A 370 7.31 37.43 12.35
C GLU A 370 8.09 36.65 11.26
N PRO A 371 9.42 36.47 11.41
CA PRO A 371 10.31 36.01 10.35
C PRO A 371 9.97 34.59 9.85
N TYR A 372 9.56 33.67 10.74
CA TYR A 372 9.15 32.32 10.34
C TYR A 372 7.91 32.37 9.44
N ARG A 373 6.89 33.16 9.79
CA ARG A 373 5.67 33.30 8.98
C ARG A 373 5.94 33.92 7.62
N VAL A 374 6.92 34.81 7.50
CA VAL A 374 7.33 35.37 6.19
C VAL A 374 7.89 34.27 5.29
N ILE A 375 8.77 33.41 5.82
CA ILE A 375 9.38 32.30 5.08
C ILE A 375 8.32 31.25 4.71
N LEU A 376 7.52 30.82 5.67
CA LEU A 376 6.48 29.81 5.44
C LEU A 376 5.37 30.32 4.50
N GLY A 377 5.09 31.63 4.50
CA GLY A 377 4.17 32.24 3.55
C GLY A 377 4.65 32.12 2.10
N ASP A 378 5.94 32.31 1.85
CA ASP A 378 6.55 32.12 0.53
C ASP A 378 6.49 30.64 0.09
N VAL A 379 6.81 29.71 1.01
CA VAL A 379 6.68 28.26 0.76
C VAL A 379 5.25 27.89 0.38
N ARG A 380 4.26 28.42 1.10
CA ARG A 380 2.84 28.19 0.79
C ARG A 380 2.46 28.71 -0.59
N ASP A 381 2.94 29.89 -0.99
CA ASP A 381 2.63 30.46 -2.30
C ASP A 381 3.24 29.60 -3.43
N ASN A 382 4.46 29.07 -3.25
CA ASN A 382 5.08 28.12 -4.17
C ASN A 382 4.30 26.79 -4.22
N LEU A 383 3.84 26.27 -3.08
CA LEU A 383 3.00 25.07 -3.01
C LEU A 383 1.65 25.26 -3.73
N TYR A 384 1.02 26.42 -3.56
CA TYR A 384 -0.21 26.78 -4.25
C TYR A 384 -0.01 26.78 -5.78
N ASN A 385 1.06 27.44 -6.26
CA ASN A 385 1.39 27.45 -7.68
C ASN A 385 1.69 26.04 -8.21
N THR A 386 2.38 25.21 -7.42
CA THR A 386 2.66 23.80 -7.76
C THR A 386 1.37 23.00 -7.93
N ARG A 387 0.41 23.20 -7.02
CA ARG A 387 -0.91 22.57 -7.10
C ARG A 387 -1.67 23.03 -8.34
N GLU A 388 -1.78 24.34 -8.55
CA GLU A 388 -2.54 24.89 -9.69
C GLU A 388 -1.91 24.50 -11.03
N ARG A 389 -0.57 24.52 -11.13
CA ARG A 389 0.14 24.04 -12.33
C ARG A 389 -0.19 22.57 -12.60
N SER A 390 -0.16 21.72 -11.58
CA SER A 390 -0.52 20.30 -11.72
C SER A 390 -1.98 20.13 -12.17
N ARG A 391 -2.90 20.94 -11.64
CA ARG A 391 -4.33 20.94 -12.02
C ARG A 391 -4.54 21.38 -13.47
N GLU A 392 -3.86 22.44 -13.90
CA GLU A 392 -3.92 22.95 -15.29
C GLU A 392 -3.34 21.94 -16.28
N LEU A 393 -2.17 21.36 -15.97
CA LEU A 393 -1.55 20.32 -16.79
C LEU A 393 -2.41 19.06 -16.92
N LEU A 394 -3.15 18.70 -15.87
CA LEU A 394 -4.08 17.58 -15.86
C LEU A 394 -5.37 17.89 -16.66
N SER A 395 -5.85 19.13 -16.63
CA SER A 395 -7.12 19.50 -17.25
C SER A 395 -6.98 19.85 -18.74
N SER A 396 -5.86 20.46 -19.13
CA SER A 396 -5.67 21.03 -20.47
C SER A 396 -4.31 20.71 -21.10
N GLY A 397 -3.43 19.96 -20.44
CA GLY A 397 -2.08 19.65 -20.94
C GLY A 397 -1.08 20.80 -20.89
N HIS A 398 -1.55 22.03 -20.66
CA HIS A 398 -0.77 23.28 -20.60
C HIS A 398 -1.09 24.06 -19.31
N SER A 399 -0.13 24.85 -18.84
CA SER A 399 -0.28 25.74 -17.67
C SER A 399 0.41 27.08 -17.93
N ASP A 400 -0.24 28.17 -17.54
CA ASP A 400 0.30 29.53 -17.64
C ASP A 400 1.22 29.87 -16.45
N ILE A 401 1.21 29.04 -15.41
CA ILE A 401 2.06 29.18 -14.24
C ILE A 401 3.48 28.74 -14.63
N PRO A 402 4.49 29.61 -14.57
CA PRO A 402 5.86 29.26 -14.93
C PRO A 402 6.46 28.24 -13.96
N GLU A 403 7.37 27.41 -14.43
CA GLU A 403 7.94 26.31 -13.64
C GLU A 403 8.78 26.84 -12.46
N GLU A 404 9.42 27.99 -12.65
CA GLU A 404 10.23 28.69 -11.66
C GLU A 404 9.41 29.22 -10.47
N ALA A 405 8.09 29.32 -10.62
CA ALA A 405 7.17 29.70 -9.55
C ALA A 405 6.64 28.48 -8.77
N THR A 406 7.13 27.28 -9.07
CA THR A 406 6.69 26.00 -8.49
C THR A 406 7.85 25.21 -7.87
N LEU A 407 7.50 24.16 -7.12
CA LEU A 407 8.46 23.23 -6.55
C LEU A 407 8.76 22.09 -7.54
N THR A 408 10.00 22.10 -8.04
CA THR A 408 10.52 21.16 -9.04
C THR A 408 11.33 20.02 -8.42
N ASN A 409 11.88 20.24 -7.23
CA ASN A 409 12.66 19.26 -6.48
C ASN A 409 12.39 19.39 -4.97
N LEU A 410 12.72 18.34 -4.22
CA LEU A 410 12.41 18.24 -2.80
C LEU A 410 13.22 19.25 -1.96
N GLU A 411 14.44 19.56 -2.38
CA GLU A 411 15.36 20.49 -1.70
C GLU A 411 14.77 21.90 -1.64
N GLN A 412 14.02 22.34 -2.65
CA GLN A 412 13.30 23.62 -2.66
C GLN A 412 12.25 23.72 -1.55
N LEU A 413 11.69 22.59 -1.10
CA LEU A 413 10.75 22.54 0.03
C LEU A 413 11.49 22.35 1.36
N LEU A 414 12.53 21.52 1.40
CA LEU A 414 13.27 21.24 2.63
C LEU A 414 14.11 22.43 3.12
N GLU A 415 14.82 23.14 2.23
CA GLU A 415 15.73 24.24 2.60
C GLU A 415 15.07 25.29 3.53
N PRO A 416 13.91 25.88 3.20
CA PRO A 416 13.28 26.88 4.07
C PRO A 416 12.82 26.28 5.41
N LEU A 417 12.40 25.02 5.44
CA LEU A 417 11.97 24.33 6.66
C LEU A 417 13.15 24.00 7.58
N GLU A 418 14.26 23.53 7.00
CA GLU A 418 15.52 23.30 7.72
C GLU A 418 16.10 24.62 8.26
N LEU A 419 15.96 25.71 7.49
CA LEU A 419 16.32 27.05 7.94
C LEU A 419 15.49 27.47 9.17
N CYS A 420 14.17 27.25 9.17
CA CYS A 420 13.34 27.45 10.36
C CYS A 420 13.80 26.56 11.53
N TYR A 421 14.09 25.28 11.28
CA TYR A 421 14.48 24.32 12.31
C TYR A 421 15.79 24.71 12.99
N ARG A 422 16.83 25.02 12.20
CA ARG A 422 18.15 25.44 12.73
C ARG A 422 18.08 26.79 13.45
N SER A 423 17.25 27.73 12.97
CA SER A 423 17.02 29.02 13.65
C SER A 423 16.38 28.83 15.02
N LEU A 424 15.30 28.03 15.12
CA LEU A 424 14.66 27.72 16.41
C LEU A 424 15.66 27.06 17.38
N CYS A 425 16.45 26.10 16.90
CA CYS A 425 17.48 25.46 17.72
C CYS A 425 18.54 26.46 18.21
N ALA A 426 19.02 27.36 17.34
CA ALA A 426 20.00 28.38 17.68
C ALA A 426 19.48 29.40 18.70
N CYS A 427 18.17 29.68 18.70
CA CYS A 427 17.52 30.58 19.66
C CYS A 427 17.13 29.91 21.00
N GLY A 428 17.42 28.62 21.18
CA GLY A 428 17.07 27.86 22.39
C GLY A 428 15.67 27.23 22.35
N ASP A 429 14.96 27.34 21.24
CA ASP A 429 13.57 26.89 21.05
C ASP A 429 13.49 25.47 20.43
N ARG A 430 14.47 24.60 20.71
CA ARG A 430 14.52 23.22 20.17
C ARG A 430 13.28 22.40 20.51
N VAL A 431 12.65 22.62 21.67
CA VAL A 431 11.41 21.94 22.06
C VAL A 431 10.28 22.23 21.07
N ILE A 432 10.23 23.46 20.53
CA ILE A 432 9.26 23.87 19.52
C ILE A 432 9.65 23.27 18.16
N ALA A 433 10.93 23.32 17.79
CA ALA A 433 11.44 22.74 16.55
C ALA A 433 11.16 21.22 16.46
N ASP A 434 11.28 20.50 17.57
CA ASP A 434 10.98 19.06 17.69
C ASP A 434 9.47 18.73 17.74
N GLY A 435 8.61 19.73 17.66
CA GLY A 435 7.15 19.62 17.60
C GLY A 435 6.65 19.35 16.17
N THR A 436 5.70 20.16 15.73
CA THR A 436 5.04 20.09 14.41
C THR A 436 6.00 20.31 13.24
N LEU A 437 7.01 21.16 13.39
CA LEU A 437 8.02 21.37 12.35
C LEU A 437 8.83 20.09 12.06
N LEU A 438 9.22 19.35 13.09
CA LEU A 438 9.92 18.06 12.90
C LEU A 438 9.00 17.01 12.27
N ASP A 439 7.72 16.98 12.66
CA ASP A 439 6.74 16.11 12.01
C ASP A 439 6.61 16.45 10.53
N PHE A 440 6.61 17.74 10.17
CA PHE A 440 6.55 18.20 8.80
C PHE A 440 7.80 17.84 7.99
N LEU A 441 9.01 18.05 8.54
CA LEU A 441 10.25 17.63 7.90
C LEU A 441 10.28 16.12 7.60
N ARG A 442 9.76 15.31 8.52
CA ARG A 442 9.62 13.85 8.35
C ARG A 442 8.59 13.51 7.27
N GLN A 443 7.47 14.22 7.21
CA GLN A 443 6.46 14.04 6.15
C GLN A 443 7.03 14.39 4.77
N VAL A 444 7.76 15.51 4.64
CA VAL A 444 8.43 15.90 3.39
C VAL A 444 9.45 14.84 2.96
N SER A 445 10.26 14.34 3.89
CA SER A 445 11.26 13.30 3.61
C SER A 445 10.64 11.93 3.28
N THR A 446 9.45 11.63 3.80
CA THR A 446 8.76 10.35 3.58
C THR A 446 7.96 10.34 2.27
N PHE A 447 7.23 11.42 2.00
CA PHE A 447 6.24 11.49 0.92
C PHE A 447 6.75 12.22 -0.32
N GLY A 448 7.80 13.03 -0.21
CA GLY A 448 8.33 13.81 -1.33
C GLY A 448 7.29 14.73 -1.96
N LEU A 449 7.51 15.16 -3.20
CA LEU A 449 6.55 16.01 -3.92
C LEU A 449 5.41 15.25 -4.59
N SER A 450 5.36 13.92 -4.44
CA SER A 450 4.44 13.05 -5.19
C SER A 450 3.62 12.09 -4.31
N LEU A 451 3.72 12.18 -2.97
CA LEU A 451 3.16 11.23 -1.97
C LEU A 451 3.71 9.81 -2.05
N VAL A 452 3.65 9.23 -3.24
CA VAL A 452 4.10 7.89 -3.58
C VAL A 452 4.95 7.94 -4.84
N LYS A 453 5.89 7.00 -4.95
CA LYS A 453 6.59 6.75 -6.21
C LYS A 453 5.81 5.74 -7.04
N LEU A 454 5.59 6.03 -8.31
CA LEU A 454 4.87 5.12 -9.21
C LEU A 454 5.86 4.12 -9.83
N ASP A 455 5.62 2.82 -9.60
CA ASP A 455 6.31 1.79 -10.38
C ASP A 455 5.63 1.61 -11.73
N ILE A 456 6.44 1.40 -12.77
CA ILE A 456 5.98 1.00 -14.09
C ILE A 456 6.20 -0.50 -14.23
N ARG A 457 5.18 -1.26 -14.62
CA ARG A 457 5.31 -2.72 -14.81
C ARG A 457 4.78 -3.13 -16.17
N GLN A 458 5.60 -3.85 -16.93
CA GLN A 458 5.25 -4.38 -18.26
C GLN A 458 5.89 -5.76 -18.44
N GLU A 459 5.30 -6.62 -19.27
CA GLU A 459 5.84 -7.96 -19.55
C GLU A 459 7.00 -7.94 -20.55
N SER A 460 7.95 -8.87 -20.37
CA SER A 460 9.18 -9.02 -21.16
C SER A 460 8.95 -9.17 -22.67
N ASP A 461 7.90 -9.89 -23.08
CA ASP A 461 7.57 -10.12 -24.49
C ASP A 461 7.23 -8.81 -25.23
N ARG A 462 6.62 -7.84 -24.55
CA ARG A 462 6.28 -6.54 -25.13
C ARG A 462 7.52 -5.69 -25.43
N HIS A 463 8.59 -5.85 -24.64
CA HIS A 463 9.90 -5.26 -24.94
C HIS A 463 10.56 -5.97 -26.10
N THR A 464 10.44 -7.30 -26.16
CA THR A 464 10.93 -8.11 -27.28
C THR A 464 10.25 -7.70 -28.59
N ASP A 465 8.94 -7.46 -28.61
CA ASP A 465 8.21 -6.96 -29.79
C ASP A 465 8.68 -5.58 -30.22
N ALA A 466 8.89 -4.66 -29.27
CA ALA A 466 9.39 -3.32 -29.58
C ALA A 466 10.79 -3.37 -30.21
N LEU A 467 11.69 -4.20 -29.66
CA LEU A 467 13.03 -4.39 -30.23
C LEU A 467 12.99 -5.12 -31.57
N ASP A 468 12.12 -6.12 -31.74
CA ASP A 468 11.97 -6.85 -33.00
C ASP A 468 11.45 -5.97 -34.14
N ALA A 469 10.51 -5.07 -33.83
CA ALA A 469 10.06 -4.04 -34.77
C ALA A 469 11.22 -3.12 -35.20
N ILE A 470 12.07 -2.71 -34.24
CA ILE A 470 13.26 -1.89 -34.51
C ILE A 470 14.26 -2.64 -35.39
N THR A 471 14.65 -3.86 -35.03
CA THR A 471 15.66 -4.63 -35.77
C THR A 471 15.20 -5.00 -37.18
N SER A 472 13.91 -5.32 -37.32
CA SER A 472 13.28 -5.62 -38.61
C SER A 472 13.25 -4.40 -39.51
N TYR A 473 12.87 -3.23 -38.96
CA TYR A 473 12.84 -1.97 -39.70
C TYR A 473 14.22 -1.53 -40.19
N LEU A 474 15.24 -1.70 -39.34
CA LEU A 474 16.63 -1.39 -39.69
C LEU A 474 17.27 -2.40 -40.66
N GLY A 475 16.59 -3.52 -40.94
CA GLY A 475 17.08 -4.58 -41.83
C GLY A 475 18.25 -5.38 -41.25
N ILE A 476 18.38 -5.44 -39.92
CA ILE A 476 19.47 -6.15 -39.23
C ILE A 476 19.05 -7.54 -38.70
N GLY A 477 17.78 -7.90 -38.82
CA GLY A 477 17.24 -9.22 -38.47
C GLY A 477 16.02 -9.14 -37.55
N SER A 478 15.57 -10.29 -37.04
CA SER A 478 14.50 -10.40 -36.05
C SER A 478 15.09 -10.70 -34.67
N TYR A 479 15.03 -9.72 -33.77
CA TYR A 479 15.44 -9.86 -32.37
C TYR A 479 14.73 -11.04 -31.69
N ARG A 480 13.47 -11.29 -32.03
CA ARG A 480 12.67 -12.39 -31.48
C ARG A 480 13.24 -13.77 -31.85
N GLU A 481 13.81 -13.93 -33.04
CA GLU A 481 14.40 -15.20 -33.52
C GLU A 481 15.82 -15.47 -33.00
N TRP A 482 16.48 -14.45 -32.43
CA TRP A 482 17.86 -14.57 -31.95
C TRP A 482 17.98 -15.40 -30.68
N SER A 483 19.10 -16.11 -30.52
CA SER A 483 19.43 -16.78 -29.26
C SER A 483 19.71 -15.76 -28.16
N GLU A 484 19.65 -16.19 -26.90
CA GLU A 484 19.94 -15.34 -25.74
C GLU A 484 21.33 -14.71 -25.82
N GLU A 485 22.33 -15.47 -26.26
CA GLU A 485 23.71 -14.97 -26.43
C GLU A 485 23.77 -13.87 -27.49
N HIS A 486 23.09 -14.08 -28.64
CA HIS A 486 23.09 -13.11 -29.71
C HIS A 486 22.32 -11.83 -29.33
N ARG A 487 21.21 -11.97 -28.59
CA ARG A 487 20.48 -10.83 -28.00
C ARG A 487 21.38 -10.04 -27.07
N GLN A 488 22.08 -10.69 -26.14
CA GLN A 488 23.03 -10.02 -25.25
C GLN A 488 24.15 -9.31 -26.02
N GLU A 489 24.77 -9.97 -27.00
CA GLU A 489 25.83 -9.38 -27.83
C GLU A 489 25.36 -8.11 -28.53
N TRP A 490 24.19 -8.16 -29.17
CA TRP A 490 23.62 -7.01 -29.85
C TRP A 490 23.25 -5.88 -28.88
N LEU A 491 22.54 -6.19 -27.79
CA LEU A 491 22.17 -5.20 -26.77
C LEU A 491 23.39 -4.51 -26.19
N LEU A 492 24.46 -5.26 -25.89
CA LEU A 492 25.69 -4.68 -25.36
C LEU A 492 26.45 -3.86 -26.39
N SER A 493 26.43 -4.25 -27.67
CA SER A 493 26.97 -3.43 -28.76
C SER A 493 26.26 -2.08 -28.83
N GLU A 494 24.93 -2.08 -28.82
CA GLU A 494 24.13 -0.85 -28.86
C GLU A 494 24.29 -0.02 -27.57
N LEU A 495 24.27 -0.65 -26.39
CA LEU A 495 24.43 0.01 -25.08
C LEU A 495 25.79 0.70 -24.90
N ASN A 496 26.86 0.16 -25.50
CA ASN A 496 28.17 0.80 -25.55
C ASN A 496 28.30 1.82 -26.70
N GLY A 497 27.47 1.67 -27.73
CA GLY A 497 27.36 2.61 -28.84
C GLY A 497 26.81 3.98 -28.39
N LYS A 498 27.12 5.01 -29.18
CA LYS A 498 26.59 6.39 -29.00
C LYS A 498 25.67 6.83 -30.13
N ARG A 499 25.45 5.95 -31.10
CA ARG A 499 24.57 6.21 -32.24
C ARG A 499 23.12 5.99 -31.80
N PRO A 500 22.19 6.92 -32.08
CA PRO A 500 20.76 6.68 -31.87
C PRO A 500 20.26 5.50 -32.72
N LEU A 501 19.43 4.66 -32.13
CA LEU A 501 19.02 3.38 -32.72
C LEU A 501 17.91 3.54 -33.77
N PHE A 502 16.87 4.34 -33.48
CA PHE A 502 15.72 4.54 -34.37
C PHE A 502 15.32 6.02 -34.48
N GLY A 503 14.61 6.36 -35.56
CA GLY A 503 14.03 7.67 -35.82
C GLY A 503 12.52 7.71 -35.57
N ALA A 504 11.90 8.88 -35.77
CA ALA A 504 10.45 9.06 -35.63
C ALA A 504 9.62 8.33 -36.69
N ASP A 505 10.26 7.73 -37.69
CA ASP A 505 9.68 7.02 -38.83
C ASP A 505 9.54 5.50 -38.61
N LEU A 506 9.89 4.99 -37.43
CA LEU A 506 9.68 3.59 -37.04
C LEU A 506 8.18 3.23 -37.11
N PRO A 507 7.77 2.27 -37.96
CA PRO A 507 6.39 1.78 -37.97
C PRO A 507 6.09 1.03 -36.67
N MET A 508 5.07 1.46 -35.94
CA MET A 508 4.67 0.85 -34.66
C MET A 508 3.27 0.25 -34.79
N THR A 509 3.10 -0.97 -34.28
CA THR A 509 1.77 -1.50 -33.95
C THR A 509 1.22 -0.74 -32.73
N GLU A 510 -0.07 -0.89 -32.42
CA GLU A 510 -0.67 -0.28 -31.22
C GLU A 510 0.07 -0.70 -29.94
N GLU A 511 0.47 -1.97 -29.86
CA GLU A 511 1.21 -2.51 -28.72
C GLU A 511 2.62 -1.94 -28.60
N VAL A 512 3.35 -1.78 -29.71
CA VAL A 512 4.68 -1.15 -29.68
C VAL A 512 4.55 0.34 -29.35
N ALA A 513 3.54 1.02 -29.90
CA ALA A 513 3.27 2.43 -29.61
C ALA A 513 2.95 2.66 -28.12
N ASP A 514 2.23 1.75 -27.46
CA ASP A 514 1.98 1.83 -26.01
C ASP A 514 3.28 1.74 -25.19
N VAL A 515 4.17 0.79 -25.53
CA VAL A 515 5.47 0.63 -24.85
C VAL A 515 6.33 1.88 -25.03
N MET A 516 6.45 2.38 -26.26
CA MET A 516 7.23 3.56 -26.58
C MET A 516 6.63 4.83 -25.94
N GLY A 517 5.30 4.96 -25.96
CA GLY A 517 4.59 6.06 -25.30
C GLY A 517 4.79 6.06 -23.78
N ALA A 518 4.85 4.89 -23.15
CA ALA A 518 5.15 4.78 -21.73
C ALA A 518 6.54 5.37 -21.40
N PHE A 519 7.56 5.01 -22.18
CA PHE A 519 8.91 5.55 -21.99
C PHE A 519 8.99 7.05 -22.27
N GLN A 520 8.23 7.56 -23.24
CA GLN A 520 8.13 9.00 -23.49
C GLN A 520 7.55 9.76 -22.28
N VAL A 521 6.46 9.26 -21.68
CA VAL A 521 5.89 9.85 -20.46
C VAL A 521 6.88 9.85 -19.30
N ILE A 522 7.67 8.78 -19.16
CA ILE A 522 8.74 8.72 -18.15
C ILE A 522 9.84 9.76 -18.43
N ALA A 523 10.20 9.99 -19.70
CA ALA A 523 11.20 10.98 -20.08
C ALA A 523 10.74 12.43 -19.86
N GLU A 524 9.45 12.70 -19.98
CA GLU A 524 8.84 14.03 -19.82
C GLU A 524 8.62 14.43 -18.36
N LEU A 525 8.31 13.47 -17.49
CA LEU A 525 7.95 13.74 -16.11
C LEU A 525 9.18 13.79 -15.18
N PRO A 526 9.10 14.55 -14.06
CA PRO A 526 10.14 14.55 -13.03
C PRO A 526 10.47 13.14 -12.53
N GLY A 527 11.77 12.82 -12.44
CA GLY A 527 12.23 11.48 -12.04
C GLY A 527 11.86 11.08 -10.61
N ASP A 528 11.52 12.03 -9.74
CA ASP A 528 11.03 11.78 -8.38
C ASP A 528 9.61 11.20 -8.33
N ASN A 529 8.86 11.28 -9.45
CA ASN A 529 7.55 10.65 -9.58
C ASN A 529 7.63 9.12 -9.66
N PHE A 530 8.76 8.55 -10.07
CA PHE A 530 8.86 7.14 -10.42
C PHE A 530 9.69 6.32 -9.44
N GLY A 531 9.31 5.06 -9.32
CA GLY A 531 9.99 4.03 -8.56
C GLY A 531 10.82 3.13 -9.48
N ALA A 532 10.40 1.87 -9.58
CA ALA A 532 11.03 0.84 -10.40
C ALA A 532 10.36 0.70 -11.77
N TYR A 533 11.11 0.20 -12.74
CA TYR A 533 10.56 -0.45 -13.92
C TYR A 533 10.59 -1.97 -13.72
N VAL A 534 9.45 -2.57 -13.41
CA VAL A 534 9.30 -4.01 -13.18
C VAL A 534 9.03 -4.74 -14.49
N ILE A 535 9.76 -5.83 -14.74
CA ILE A 535 9.59 -6.69 -15.92
C ILE A 535 8.89 -7.97 -15.48
N SER A 536 7.60 -8.13 -15.78
CA SER A 536 6.89 -9.39 -15.59
C SER A 536 7.41 -10.47 -16.53
N MET A 537 7.25 -11.74 -16.15
CA MET A 537 7.73 -12.89 -16.93
C MET A 537 9.20 -12.74 -17.34
N ALA A 538 10.05 -12.22 -16.45
CA ALA A 538 11.47 -12.09 -16.71
C ALA A 538 12.13 -13.48 -16.61
N THR A 539 12.91 -13.84 -17.63
CA THR A 539 13.56 -15.15 -17.72
C THR A 539 15.07 -15.03 -17.84
N SER A 540 15.53 -13.98 -18.51
CA SER A 540 16.90 -13.93 -19.05
C SER A 540 17.55 -12.55 -18.86
N PRO A 541 18.89 -12.46 -18.85
CA PRO A 541 19.61 -11.18 -18.84
C PRO A 541 19.19 -10.21 -19.95
N SER A 542 18.85 -10.72 -21.14
CA SER A 542 18.39 -9.87 -22.25
C SER A 542 17.15 -9.05 -21.91
N ASP A 543 16.25 -9.57 -21.06
CA ASP A 543 14.99 -8.90 -20.72
C ASP A 543 15.29 -7.59 -19.96
N VAL A 544 16.25 -7.64 -19.04
CA VAL A 544 16.72 -6.47 -18.28
C VAL A 544 17.46 -5.48 -19.18
N LEU A 545 18.39 -5.98 -20.01
CA LEU A 545 19.19 -5.15 -20.91
C LEU A 545 18.33 -4.48 -22.01
N ALA A 546 17.26 -5.14 -22.46
CA ALA A 546 16.29 -4.61 -23.41
C ALA A 546 15.62 -3.34 -22.87
N VAL A 547 15.15 -3.37 -21.63
CA VAL A 547 14.55 -2.19 -20.98
C VAL A 547 15.59 -1.10 -20.77
N GLU A 548 16.81 -1.42 -20.32
CA GLU A 548 17.88 -0.41 -20.20
C GLU A 548 18.18 0.28 -21.55
N LEU A 549 18.18 -0.46 -22.65
CA LEU A 549 18.35 0.10 -23.99
C LEU A 549 17.17 1.01 -24.38
N LEU A 550 15.93 0.53 -24.22
CA LEU A 550 14.73 1.31 -24.56
C LEU A 550 14.63 2.61 -23.73
N GLN A 551 14.96 2.55 -22.43
CA GLN A 551 15.00 3.74 -21.59
C GLN A 551 15.99 4.80 -22.11
N ARG A 552 17.18 4.35 -22.57
CA ARG A 552 18.20 5.22 -23.14
C ARG A 552 17.76 5.83 -24.47
N GLU A 553 17.23 5.00 -25.38
CA GLU A 553 16.81 5.44 -26.71
C GLU A 553 15.57 6.34 -26.67
N CYS A 554 14.69 6.19 -25.66
CA CYS A 554 13.60 7.11 -25.39
C CYS A 554 14.03 8.36 -24.59
N HIS A 555 15.33 8.59 -24.43
CA HIS A 555 15.92 9.81 -23.86
C HIS A 555 15.55 10.09 -22.39
N ILE A 556 15.32 9.03 -21.61
CA ILE A 556 15.08 9.18 -20.17
C ILE A 556 16.38 9.61 -19.49
N LYS A 557 16.44 10.87 -19.04
CA LYS A 557 17.65 11.47 -18.45
C LYS A 557 18.11 10.78 -17.17
N THR A 558 17.15 10.35 -16.35
CA THR A 558 17.39 9.59 -15.11
C THR A 558 16.65 8.26 -15.24
N PRO A 559 17.27 7.23 -15.84
CA PRO A 559 16.55 6.00 -16.11
C PRO A 559 16.17 5.30 -14.80
N LEU A 560 14.97 4.71 -14.79
CA LEU A 560 14.43 3.96 -13.66
C LEU A 560 15.29 2.72 -13.43
N ARG A 561 15.34 2.28 -12.18
CA ARG A 561 15.96 0.99 -11.85
C ARG A 561 15.11 -0.13 -12.43
N VAL A 562 15.74 -1.05 -13.15
CA VAL A 562 15.07 -2.19 -13.79
C VAL A 562 15.03 -3.38 -12.83
N VAL A 563 13.85 -3.96 -12.64
CA VAL A 563 13.56 -5.00 -11.65
C VAL A 563 12.97 -6.22 -12.35
N PRO A 564 13.72 -7.32 -12.52
CA PRO A 564 13.14 -8.56 -13.04
C PRO A 564 12.19 -9.18 -12.00
N LEU A 565 11.00 -9.58 -12.45
CA LEU A 565 10.04 -10.38 -11.70
C LEU A 565 10.09 -11.83 -12.22
N PHE A 566 10.62 -12.73 -11.39
CA PHE A 566 10.69 -14.16 -11.68
C PHE A 566 9.43 -14.86 -11.16
N GLU A 567 8.66 -15.48 -12.06
CA GLU A 567 7.31 -15.97 -11.76
C GLU A 567 7.16 -17.48 -11.91
N LYS A 568 7.76 -18.12 -12.92
CA LYS A 568 7.69 -19.58 -13.06
C LYS A 568 8.73 -20.26 -12.17
N LEU A 569 8.51 -21.54 -11.88
CA LEU A 569 9.46 -22.33 -11.09
C LEU A 569 10.84 -22.39 -11.76
N ALA A 570 10.86 -22.59 -13.08
CA ALA A 570 12.09 -22.61 -13.88
C ALA A 570 12.81 -21.24 -13.86
N ASP A 571 12.06 -20.14 -13.88
CA ASP A 571 12.63 -18.79 -13.85
C ASP A 571 13.28 -18.52 -12.49
N LEU A 572 12.65 -18.95 -11.39
CA LEU A 572 13.23 -18.87 -10.04
C LEU A 572 14.49 -19.72 -9.89
N GLU A 573 14.55 -20.88 -10.54
CA GLU A 573 15.76 -21.72 -10.60
C GLU A 573 16.89 -21.06 -11.41
N ALA A 574 16.57 -20.39 -12.51
CA ALA A 574 17.53 -19.71 -13.37
C ALA A 574 17.96 -18.31 -12.86
N ALA A 575 17.16 -17.69 -11.99
CA ALA A 575 17.37 -16.32 -11.51
C ALA A 575 18.79 -16.03 -10.96
N PRO A 576 19.42 -16.90 -10.14
CA PRO A 576 20.78 -16.65 -9.66
C PRO A 576 21.81 -16.59 -10.79
N ALA A 577 21.67 -17.46 -11.81
CA ALA A 577 22.56 -17.47 -12.97
C ALA A 577 22.36 -16.22 -13.86
N ALA A 578 21.10 -15.81 -14.06
CA ALA A 578 20.77 -14.59 -14.80
C ALA A 578 21.37 -13.34 -14.14
N LEU A 579 21.22 -13.18 -12.81
CA LEU A 579 21.85 -12.06 -12.10
C LEU A 579 23.38 -12.14 -12.10
N ALA A 580 23.96 -13.32 -11.91
CA ALA A 580 25.42 -13.47 -11.96
C ALA A 580 25.98 -13.04 -13.33
N ARG A 581 25.26 -13.37 -14.41
CA ARG A 581 25.58 -12.90 -15.76
C ARG A 581 25.46 -11.39 -15.86
N LEU A 582 24.36 -10.79 -15.43
CA LEU A 582 24.18 -9.33 -15.43
C LEU A 582 25.29 -8.60 -14.65
N PHE A 583 25.64 -9.08 -13.45
CA PHE A 583 26.69 -8.45 -12.62
C PHE A 583 28.10 -8.66 -13.18
N SER A 584 28.30 -9.64 -14.06
CA SER A 584 29.56 -9.83 -14.79
C SER A 584 29.75 -8.85 -15.96
N ILE A 585 28.71 -8.13 -16.36
CA ILE A 585 28.75 -7.13 -17.44
C ILE A 585 29.14 -5.78 -16.85
N ASP A 586 30.29 -5.24 -17.28
CA ASP A 586 30.82 -3.98 -16.76
C ASP A 586 29.85 -2.81 -16.93
N TRP A 587 29.25 -2.66 -18.12
CA TRP A 587 28.27 -1.61 -18.41
C TRP A 587 27.10 -1.63 -17.42
N TYR A 588 26.55 -2.82 -17.15
CA TYR A 588 25.41 -2.97 -16.24
C TYR A 588 25.80 -2.69 -14.79
N ARG A 589 26.97 -3.16 -14.37
CA ARG A 589 27.48 -2.93 -13.01
C ARG A 589 27.71 -1.44 -12.72
N GLU A 590 28.23 -0.69 -13.69
CA GLU A 590 28.35 0.76 -13.61
C GLU A 590 26.97 1.43 -13.55
N ARG A 591 26.04 0.99 -14.40
CA ARG A 591 24.66 1.52 -14.48
C ARG A 591 23.88 1.40 -13.17
N ILE A 592 23.97 0.25 -12.48
CA ILE A 592 23.22 -0.02 -11.25
C ILE A 592 23.89 0.55 -9.99
N ASN A 593 25.15 1.00 -10.09
CA ASN A 593 25.91 1.63 -9.02
C ASN A 593 25.84 0.85 -7.68
N GLY A 594 26.04 -0.46 -7.75
CA GLY A 594 26.08 -1.35 -6.58
C GLY A 594 24.73 -1.64 -5.92
N LYS A 595 23.58 -1.36 -6.56
CA LYS A 595 22.25 -1.69 -6.02
C LYS A 595 21.41 -2.44 -7.05
N GLN A 596 20.87 -3.60 -6.69
CA GLN A 596 19.92 -4.35 -7.51
C GLN A 596 18.64 -4.62 -6.72
N GLU A 597 17.50 -4.47 -7.35
CA GLU A 597 16.23 -4.96 -6.81
C GLU A 597 15.71 -6.11 -7.66
N VAL A 598 15.18 -7.16 -7.03
CA VAL A 598 14.54 -8.30 -7.69
C VAL A 598 13.18 -8.54 -7.08
N MET A 599 12.18 -8.77 -7.92
CA MET A 599 10.83 -9.06 -7.48
C MET A 599 10.54 -10.56 -7.52
N ILE A 600 9.82 -11.04 -6.51
CA ILE A 600 9.37 -12.44 -6.43
C ILE A 600 7.84 -12.52 -6.33
N GLY A 601 7.24 -13.33 -7.22
CA GLY A 601 5.79 -13.47 -7.36
C GLY A 601 5.23 -14.70 -6.66
N TYR A 602 4.68 -14.56 -5.45
CA TYR A 602 4.20 -15.71 -4.67
C TYR A 602 2.97 -16.41 -5.28
N SER A 603 2.00 -15.63 -5.72
CA SER A 603 0.78 -16.14 -6.33
C SER A 603 1.07 -16.81 -7.67
N ASP A 604 1.93 -16.21 -8.48
CA ASP A 604 2.20 -16.62 -9.85
C ASP A 604 2.99 -17.92 -9.91
N SER A 605 4.06 -18.08 -9.11
CA SER A 605 4.73 -19.38 -9.00
C SER A 605 3.82 -20.45 -8.36
N GLY A 606 2.90 -20.04 -7.49
CA GLY A 606 1.90 -20.93 -6.92
C GLY A 606 0.92 -21.48 -7.97
N LYS A 607 0.59 -20.70 -8.99
CA LYS A 607 -0.24 -21.13 -10.15
C LYS A 607 0.53 -22.07 -11.08
N ASP A 608 1.86 -21.95 -11.16
CA ASP A 608 2.71 -22.82 -11.98
C ASP A 608 2.87 -24.24 -11.42
N ALA A 609 3.21 -24.32 -10.14
CA ALA A 609 3.81 -25.52 -9.55
C ALA A 609 3.20 -25.93 -8.21
N GLY A 610 2.12 -25.26 -7.78
CA GLY A 610 1.53 -25.45 -6.45
C GLY A 610 2.25 -24.66 -5.36
N ARG A 611 1.53 -24.33 -4.30
CA ARG A 611 1.99 -23.38 -3.26
C ARG A 611 3.23 -23.85 -2.49
N LEU A 612 3.33 -25.15 -2.17
CA LEU A 612 4.44 -25.70 -1.41
C LEU A 612 5.77 -25.57 -2.17
N SER A 613 5.79 -26.04 -3.41
CA SER A 613 6.97 -26.04 -4.27
C SER A 613 7.41 -24.61 -4.60
N ALA A 614 6.46 -23.72 -4.90
CA ALA A 614 6.72 -22.31 -5.08
C ALA A 614 7.39 -21.66 -3.85
N ALA A 615 6.85 -21.89 -2.65
CA ALA A 615 7.41 -21.32 -1.42
C ALA A 615 8.83 -21.85 -1.14
N TRP A 616 9.07 -23.14 -1.35
CA TRP A 616 10.39 -23.73 -1.15
C TRP A 616 11.41 -23.23 -2.18
N GLN A 617 11.02 -23.15 -3.45
CA GLN A 617 11.90 -22.65 -4.50
C GLN A 617 12.22 -21.16 -4.32
N MET A 618 11.26 -20.34 -3.87
CA MET A 618 11.52 -18.94 -3.51
C MET A 618 12.49 -18.80 -2.35
N TYR A 619 12.43 -19.69 -1.35
CA TYR A 619 13.39 -19.68 -0.25
C TYR A 619 14.81 -19.94 -0.77
N LYS A 620 14.99 -21.00 -1.58
CA LYS A 620 16.29 -21.36 -2.18
C LYS A 620 16.81 -20.26 -3.12
N ALA A 621 15.97 -19.75 -4.01
CA ALA A 621 16.34 -18.70 -4.96
C ALA A 621 16.83 -17.44 -4.23
N GLN A 622 16.15 -17.01 -3.17
CA GLN A 622 16.59 -15.86 -2.37
C GLN A 622 17.95 -16.09 -1.69
N GLU A 623 18.21 -17.29 -1.14
CA GLU A 623 19.53 -17.62 -0.58
C GLU A 623 20.64 -17.53 -1.63
N ASP A 624 20.39 -18.02 -2.83
CA ASP A 624 21.39 -18.05 -3.91
C ASP A 624 21.60 -16.66 -4.53
N LEU A 625 20.54 -15.87 -4.70
CA LEU A 625 20.63 -14.47 -5.14
C LEU A 625 21.46 -13.63 -4.16
N VAL A 626 21.29 -13.83 -2.84
CA VAL A 626 22.12 -13.15 -1.82
C VAL A 626 23.59 -13.54 -1.93
N LYS A 627 23.90 -14.82 -2.16
CA LYS A 627 25.30 -15.26 -2.37
C LYS A 627 25.92 -14.59 -3.60
N VAL A 628 25.18 -14.56 -4.72
CA VAL A 628 25.61 -13.88 -5.95
C VAL A 628 25.82 -12.40 -5.70
N ALA A 629 24.86 -11.70 -5.08
CA ALA A 629 24.99 -10.28 -4.79
C ALA A 629 26.20 -9.95 -3.91
N LYS A 630 26.45 -10.76 -2.87
CA LYS A 630 27.66 -10.64 -2.02
C LYS A 630 28.95 -10.85 -2.78
N GLN A 631 29.00 -11.84 -3.69
CA GLN A 631 30.19 -12.10 -4.52
C GLN A 631 30.58 -10.89 -5.38
N PHE A 632 29.59 -10.15 -5.89
CA PHE A 632 29.80 -8.98 -6.75
C PHE A 632 29.78 -7.64 -5.98
N GLY A 633 29.60 -7.65 -4.66
CA GLY A 633 29.53 -6.42 -3.85
C GLY A 633 28.29 -5.56 -4.12
N VAL A 634 27.18 -6.18 -4.53
CA VAL A 634 25.90 -5.51 -4.85
C VAL A 634 24.97 -5.58 -3.63
N LYS A 635 24.36 -4.46 -3.25
CA LYS A 635 23.25 -4.42 -2.29
C LYS A 635 21.98 -4.88 -2.99
N LEU A 636 21.50 -6.07 -2.63
CA LEU A 636 20.27 -6.64 -3.14
C LEU A 636 19.07 -6.22 -2.26
N THR A 637 17.99 -5.81 -2.89
CA THR A 637 16.68 -5.59 -2.26
C THR A 637 15.68 -6.58 -2.85
N MET A 638 15.02 -7.36 -2.00
CA MET A 638 13.91 -8.20 -2.42
C MET A 638 12.60 -7.41 -2.42
N PHE A 639 11.90 -7.41 -3.54
CA PHE A 639 10.55 -6.87 -3.67
C PHE A 639 9.54 -8.03 -3.61
N HIS A 640 8.84 -8.13 -2.49
CA HIS A 640 7.86 -9.18 -2.23
C HIS A 640 6.50 -8.83 -2.86
N GLY A 641 6.11 -9.59 -3.88
CA GLY A 641 4.82 -9.44 -4.57
C GLY A 641 3.60 -9.95 -3.78
N ARG A 642 2.43 -9.91 -4.42
CA ARG A 642 1.14 -10.31 -3.83
C ARG A 642 1.11 -11.81 -3.46
N GLY A 643 0.26 -12.16 -2.49
CA GLY A 643 0.00 -13.55 -2.09
C GLY A 643 1.07 -14.19 -1.21
N GLY A 644 2.14 -13.47 -0.87
CA GLY A 644 3.11 -13.89 0.14
C GLY A 644 2.54 -13.81 1.56
N THR A 645 3.14 -14.55 2.50
CA THR A 645 2.81 -14.42 3.94
C THR A 645 3.09 -13.02 4.47
N VAL A 646 4.03 -12.30 3.85
CA VAL A 646 4.41 -10.93 4.21
C VAL A 646 3.31 -9.90 3.89
N GLY A 647 2.55 -10.10 2.80
CA GLY A 647 1.58 -9.11 2.28
C GLY A 647 0.19 -9.08 2.95
N ARG A 648 -0.07 -9.94 3.95
CA ARG A 648 -1.43 -10.13 4.52
C ARG A 648 -1.78 -9.26 5.74
N GLY A 649 -0.93 -8.31 6.16
CA GLY A 649 -1.26 -7.12 6.94
C GLY A 649 -1.79 -7.24 8.39
N GLY A 650 -2.45 -8.33 8.81
CA GLY A 650 -3.24 -8.35 10.05
C GLY A 650 -2.65 -9.04 11.28
N GLY A 651 -1.52 -9.76 11.19
CA GLY A 651 -1.03 -10.53 12.34
C GLY A 651 0.07 -11.57 12.09
N PRO A 652 0.23 -12.14 10.88
CA PRO A 652 1.38 -13.01 10.57
C PRO A 652 2.60 -12.29 9.96
N THR A 653 2.45 -11.03 9.53
CA THR A 653 3.48 -10.33 8.75
C THR A 653 4.80 -10.16 9.52
N HIS A 654 4.75 -9.93 10.84
CA HIS A 654 5.95 -9.76 11.65
C HIS A 654 6.81 -11.04 11.61
N LEU A 655 6.24 -12.19 11.98
CA LEU A 655 6.93 -13.47 11.85
C LEU A 655 7.32 -13.81 10.40
N ALA A 656 6.48 -13.48 9.42
CA ALA A 656 6.78 -13.72 8.01
C ALA A 656 8.06 -13.00 7.55
N ILE A 657 8.29 -11.77 8.01
CA ILE A 657 9.52 -11.01 7.76
C ILE A 657 10.70 -11.66 8.50
N LEU A 658 10.53 -12.03 9.77
CA LEU A 658 11.57 -12.71 10.55
C LEU A 658 11.94 -14.10 9.98
N SER A 659 11.03 -14.74 9.24
CA SER A 659 11.24 -16.04 8.61
C SER A 659 11.95 -15.99 7.25
N GLN A 660 12.20 -14.80 6.69
CA GLN A 660 12.93 -14.68 5.43
C GLN A 660 14.34 -15.28 5.56
N PRO A 661 14.94 -15.82 4.48
CA PRO A 661 16.29 -16.35 4.57
C PRO A 661 17.29 -15.33 5.13
N PRO A 662 18.36 -15.77 5.83
CA PRO A 662 19.35 -14.86 6.36
C PRO A 662 19.91 -13.89 5.30
N ASP A 663 20.14 -12.63 5.70
CA ASP A 663 20.73 -11.57 4.87
C ASP A 663 19.94 -11.11 3.63
N THR A 664 18.69 -11.55 3.43
CA THR A 664 17.86 -11.13 2.29
C THR A 664 17.24 -9.73 2.45
N ILE A 665 17.08 -9.26 3.69
CA ILE A 665 16.49 -7.94 3.98
C ILE A 665 17.59 -6.89 4.10
N ASN A 666 18.58 -7.11 4.98
CA ASN A 666 19.76 -6.23 5.17
C ASN A 666 19.43 -4.72 5.18
N GLY A 667 18.39 -4.36 5.95
CA GLY A 667 17.91 -2.98 6.08
C GLY A 667 17.09 -2.45 4.90
N SER A 668 16.69 -3.26 3.93
CA SER A 668 15.83 -2.83 2.82
C SER A 668 14.72 -3.85 2.60
N LEU A 669 13.51 -3.52 3.05
CA LEU A 669 12.31 -4.32 2.81
C LEU A 669 11.40 -3.58 1.84
N ARG A 670 10.99 -4.25 0.75
CA ARG A 670 9.99 -3.73 -0.18
C ARG A 670 8.85 -4.74 -0.33
N VAL A 671 7.62 -4.33 -0.04
CA VAL A 671 6.46 -5.23 0.07
C VAL A 671 5.24 -4.64 -0.60
N THR A 672 4.55 -5.46 -1.39
CA THR A 672 3.22 -5.12 -1.89
C THR A 672 2.18 -5.15 -0.77
N VAL A 673 1.48 -4.03 -0.56
CA VAL A 673 0.24 -3.97 0.21
C VAL A 673 -0.92 -4.26 -0.75
N GLN A 674 -1.56 -5.41 -0.56
CA GLN A 674 -2.70 -5.80 -1.39
C GLN A 674 -3.90 -4.88 -1.13
N GLY A 675 -4.61 -4.52 -2.20
CA GLY A 675 -5.75 -3.60 -2.09
C GLY A 675 -6.87 -4.12 -1.18
N GLU A 676 -7.06 -5.43 -1.07
CA GLU A 676 -8.02 -6.05 -0.15
C GLU A 676 -7.59 -6.03 1.33
N VAL A 677 -6.33 -5.68 1.63
CA VAL A 677 -5.75 -5.61 2.99
C VAL A 677 -5.47 -4.17 3.42
N ILE A 678 -5.62 -3.20 2.51
CA ILE A 678 -5.28 -1.80 2.76
C ILE A 678 -6.14 -1.18 3.87
N GLU A 679 -7.44 -1.51 3.93
CA GLU A 679 -8.35 -1.04 4.99
C GLU A 679 -7.94 -1.61 6.34
N GLN A 680 -7.70 -2.92 6.45
CA GLN A 680 -7.25 -3.52 7.70
C GLN A 680 -5.90 -2.95 8.17
N SER A 681 -5.02 -2.59 7.22
CA SER A 681 -3.68 -2.09 7.52
C SER A 681 -3.64 -0.61 7.87
N PHE A 682 -4.49 0.21 7.24
CA PHE A 682 -4.41 1.67 7.27
C PHE A 682 -5.76 2.38 7.42
N GLY A 683 -6.89 1.69 7.50
CA GLY A 683 -8.23 2.30 7.64
C GLY A 683 -8.47 2.95 9.00
N GLU A 684 -7.82 2.44 10.06
CA GLU A 684 -7.92 2.94 11.43
C GLU A 684 -6.56 3.42 11.96
N GLU A 685 -6.53 4.48 12.77
CA GLU A 685 -5.30 5.16 13.20
C GLU A 685 -4.33 4.28 14.02
N HIS A 686 -4.86 3.49 14.96
CA HIS A 686 -4.05 2.57 15.78
C HIS A 686 -3.56 1.38 14.96
N LEU A 687 -4.36 0.87 14.03
CA LEU A 687 -3.95 -0.19 13.11
C LEU A 687 -2.84 0.32 12.17
N CYS A 688 -3.01 1.51 11.57
CA CYS A 688 -1.97 2.18 10.79
C CYS A 688 -0.66 2.27 11.58
N PHE A 689 -0.72 2.75 12.83
CA PHE A 689 0.45 2.85 13.69
C PHE A 689 1.13 1.47 13.93
N ARG A 690 0.34 0.43 14.22
CA ARG A 690 0.85 -0.93 14.45
C ARG A 690 1.45 -1.54 13.18
N THR A 691 0.89 -1.23 12.02
CA THR A 691 1.42 -1.62 10.71
C THR A 691 2.80 -1.06 10.48
N LEU A 692 2.97 0.25 10.62
CA LEU A 692 4.29 0.88 10.50
C LEU A 692 5.28 0.29 11.52
N GLN A 693 4.83 0.08 12.76
CA GLN A 693 5.66 -0.47 13.83
C GLN A 693 6.17 -1.89 13.53
N ARG A 694 5.29 -2.81 13.12
CA ARG A 694 5.69 -4.21 12.90
C ARG A 694 6.66 -4.34 11.73
N PHE A 695 6.43 -3.59 10.64
CA PHE A 695 7.35 -3.62 9.49
C PHE A 695 8.73 -3.08 9.87
N THR A 696 8.80 -1.97 10.61
CA THR A 696 10.07 -1.41 11.06
C THR A 696 10.79 -2.35 12.03
N ALA A 697 10.09 -2.88 13.03
CA ALA A 697 10.67 -3.76 14.05
C ALA A 697 11.20 -5.07 13.44
N ALA A 698 10.38 -5.76 12.63
CA ALA A 698 10.75 -7.04 12.03
C ALA A 698 11.92 -6.91 11.05
N THR A 699 11.95 -5.83 10.26
CA THR A 699 13.05 -5.52 9.32
C THR A 699 14.37 -5.30 10.06
N LEU A 700 14.34 -4.56 11.16
CA LEU A 700 15.51 -4.31 12.00
C LEU A 700 16.02 -5.59 12.66
N GLU A 701 15.11 -6.34 13.27
CA GLU A 701 15.47 -7.56 14.00
C GLU A 701 16.02 -8.63 13.06
N HIS A 702 15.39 -8.86 11.90
CA HIS A 702 15.88 -9.85 10.92
C HIS A 702 17.35 -9.60 10.53
N GLY A 703 17.71 -8.35 10.26
CA GLY A 703 19.08 -7.97 9.90
C GLY A 703 20.12 -8.15 11.02
N MET A 704 19.68 -8.24 12.28
CA MET A 704 20.57 -8.39 13.45
C MET A 704 20.50 -9.77 14.12
N ARG A 705 19.40 -10.48 13.89
CA ARG A 705 19.02 -11.76 14.47
C ARG A 705 18.34 -12.60 13.37
N PRO A 706 19.11 -13.11 12.40
CA PRO A 706 18.57 -13.94 11.33
C PRO A 706 17.98 -15.23 11.90
N PRO A 707 17.02 -15.87 11.19
CA PRO A 707 16.46 -17.15 11.60
C PRO A 707 17.52 -18.26 11.51
N ILE A 708 17.21 -19.41 12.13
CA ILE A 708 18.06 -20.59 12.02
C ILE A 708 18.13 -21.07 10.56
N SER A 709 19.32 -21.46 10.11
CA SER A 709 19.47 -22.12 8.82
C SER A 709 18.81 -23.50 8.86
N PRO A 710 18.09 -23.90 7.79
CA PRO A 710 17.43 -25.21 7.76
C PRO A 710 18.48 -26.32 7.74
N LYS A 711 18.23 -27.38 8.53
CA LYS A 711 19.11 -28.54 8.61
C LYS A 711 19.16 -29.31 7.29
N PRO A 712 20.25 -30.02 6.97
CA PRO A 712 20.37 -30.79 5.73
C PRO A 712 19.19 -31.76 5.49
N GLU A 713 18.73 -32.45 6.53
CA GLU A 713 17.60 -33.38 6.46
C GLU A 713 16.26 -32.67 6.19
N TRP A 714 16.10 -31.41 6.61
CA TRP A 714 14.90 -30.63 6.30
C TRP A 714 14.89 -30.16 4.85
N ARG A 715 16.06 -29.78 4.32
CA ARG A 715 16.20 -29.42 2.90
C ARG A 715 15.89 -30.60 2.00
N ALA A 716 16.50 -31.76 2.28
CA ALA A 716 16.27 -32.97 1.50
C ALA A 716 14.79 -33.37 1.49
N LEU A 717 14.11 -33.32 2.64
CA LEU A 717 12.68 -33.59 2.72
C LEU A 717 11.85 -32.58 1.92
N LEU A 718 12.15 -31.27 2.00
CA LEU A 718 11.42 -30.25 1.24
C LEU A 718 11.68 -30.36 -0.27
N ASP A 719 12.88 -30.78 -0.70
CA ASP A 719 13.17 -31.07 -2.10
C ASP A 719 12.33 -32.25 -2.61
N GLU A 720 12.20 -33.33 -1.84
CA GLU A 720 11.34 -34.47 -2.18
C GLU A 720 9.85 -34.08 -2.22
N MET A 721 9.37 -33.36 -1.19
CA MET A 721 7.98 -32.92 -1.09
C MET A 721 7.59 -31.96 -2.23
N ALA A 722 8.51 -31.08 -2.66
CA ALA A 722 8.25 -30.16 -3.75
C ALA A 722 7.99 -30.89 -5.07
N VAL A 723 8.72 -31.96 -5.37
CA VAL A 723 8.51 -32.76 -6.59
C VAL A 723 7.12 -33.40 -6.57
N VAL A 724 6.78 -34.10 -5.49
CA VAL A 724 5.48 -34.79 -5.35
C VAL A 724 4.32 -33.80 -5.39
N ALA A 725 4.42 -32.68 -4.67
CA ALA A 725 3.38 -31.66 -4.66
C ALA A 725 3.17 -30.99 -6.02
N THR A 726 4.24 -30.76 -6.78
CA THR A 726 4.13 -30.21 -8.14
C THR A 726 3.52 -31.22 -9.11
N GLU A 727 3.90 -32.50 -9.02
CA GLU A 727 3.30 -33.55 -9.86
C GLU A 727 1.80 -33.67 -9.59
N GLU A 728 1.38 -33.76 -8.33
CA GLU A 728 -0.03 -33.82 -7.96
C GLU A 728 -0.79 -32.57 -8.43
N TYR A 729 -0.27 -31.37 -8.13
CA TYR A 729 -0.89 -30.11 -8.56
C TYR A 729 -1.07 -30.05 -10.08
N ARG A 730 0.00 -30.33 -10.84
CA ARG A 730 -0.05 -30.26 -12.32
C ARG A 730 -0.90 -31.37 -12.92
N SER A 731 -0.99 -32.55 -12.29
CA SER A 731 -1.86 -33.64 -12.73
C SER A 731 -3.34 -33.24 -12.75
N ILE A 732 -3.76 -32.44 -11.77
CA ILE A 732 -5.15 -31.95 -11.67
C ILE A 732 -5.35 -30.69 -12.50
N VAL A 733 -4.48 -29.69 -12.34
CA VAL A 733 -4.72 -28.36 -12.90
C VAL A 733 -4.44 -28.32 -14.39
N PHE A 734 -3.37 -28.94 -14.88
CA PHE A 734 -2.96 -28.84 -16.30
C PHE A 734 -3.20 -30.11 -17.11
N GLN A 735 -3.15 -31.30 -16.49
CA GLN A 735 -3.21 -32.57 -17.22
C GLN A 735 -4.62 -33.17 -17.26
N GLU A 736 -5.48 -32.95 -16.26
CA GLU A 736 -6.87 -33.43 -16.27
C GLU A 736 -7.70 -32.65 -17.32
N PRO A 737 -8.17 -33.28 -18.40
CA PRO A 737 -8.80 -32.58 -19.51
C PRO A 737 -10.10 -31.85 -19.14
N ARG A 738 -10.78 -32.31 -18.08
CA ARG A 738 -12.05 -31.73 -17.60
C ARG A 738 -11.87 -30.64 -16.55
N PHE A 739 -10.64 -30.37 -16.10
CA PHE A 739 -10.42 -29.39 -15.04
C PHE A 739 -10.95 -28.00 -15.42
N VAL A 740 -10.65 -27.53 -16.64
CA VAL A 740 -11.12 -26.20 -17.10
C VAL A 740 -12.65 -26.14 -17.14
N GLU A 741 -13.30 -27.20 -17.61
CA GLU A 741 -14.77 -27.29 -17.62
C GLU A 741 -15.35 -27.27 -16.20
N TYR A 742 -14.82 -28.12 -15.32
CA TYR A 742 -15.21 -28.17 -13.91
C TYR A 742 -15.00 -26.83 -13.22
N PHE A 743 -13.85 -26.19 -13.42
CA PHE A 743 -13.51 -24.91 -12.82
C PHE A 743 -14.47 -23.79 -13.26
N ARG A 744 -14.85 -23.76 -14.53
CA ARG A 744 -15.80 -22.78 -15.08
C ARG A 744 -17.23 -22.99 -14.58
N LEU A 745 -17.65 -24.24 -14.38
CA LEU A 745 -19.00 -24.56 -13.88
C LEU A 745 -19.12 -24.43 -12.36
N GLY A 746 -18.12 -24.91 -11.61
CA GLY A 746 -18.13 -24.97 -10.15
C GLY A 746 -17.77 -23.65 -9.47
N ASN A 747 -17.28 -22.67 -10.22
CA ASN A 747 -16.91 -21.37 -9.69
C ASN A 747 -17.73 -20.27 -10.38
N THR A 748 -18.49 -19.48 -9.61
CA THR A 748 -19.28 -18.34 -10.14
C THR A 748 -18.41 -17.21 -10.70
N GLY A 749 -17.08 -17.39 -10.70
CA GLY A 749 -16.16 -16.62 -11.50
C GLY A 749 -16.70 -16.38 -12.92
N ASP A 750 -17.15 -17.39 -13.66
CA ASP A 750 -17.60 -17.09 -15.03
C ASP A 750 -18.82 -16.12 -15.12
N ARG A 751 -19.59 -15.91 -14.03
CA ARG A 751 -20.66 -14.88 -13.95
C ARG A 751 -20.20 -13.53 -13.40
N VAL A 752 -19.32 -13.50 -12.39
CA VAL A 752 -18.68 -12.24 -11.93
C VAL A 752 -17.76 -11.66 -13.01
N TRP A 753 -17.31 -12.52 -13.94
CA TRP A 753 -16.39 -12.21 -15.03
C TRP A 753 -17.10 -12.15 -16.39
N GLN A 754 -18.45 -12.24 -16.41
CA GLN A 754 -19.27 -11.95 -17.59
C GLN A 754 -19.32 -10.44 -17.88
N ASP A 755 -19.11 -9.59 -16.86
CA ASP A 755 -18.83 -8.16 -17.03
C ASP A 755 -17.30 -7.92 -16.96
N GLU A 756 -16.71 -7.68 -18.14
CA GLU A 756 -15.43 -7.02 -18.47
C GLU A 756 -14.10 -7.47 -17.83
N TYR A 757 -14.07 -8.23 -16.73
CA TYR A 757 -12.83 -8.84 -16.25
C TYR A 757 -12.39 -10.07 -17.06
N ARG A 758 -13.21 -10.45 -18.05
CA ARG A 758 -12.99 -11.58 -18.95
C ARG A 758 -11.63 -11.51 -19.64
N GLU A 759 -11.23 -10.37 -20.21
CA GLU A 759 -9.94 -10.28 -20.91
C GLU A 759 -8.75 -10.22 -19.96
N GLN A 760 -8.86 -9.50 -18.84
CA GLN A 760 -7.72 -9.32 -17.92
C GLN A 760 -7.33 -10.61 -17.21
N ALA A 761 -8.28 -11.35 -16.63
CA ALA A 761 -7.96 -12.63 -15.98
C ALA A 761 -7.92 -13.80 -16.94
N ILE A 762 -8.58 -13.77 -18.10
CA ILE A 762 -8.31 -14.79 -19.12
C ILE A 762 -6.95 -14.54 -19.76
N GLN A 763 -6.47 -13.30 -19.95
CA GLN A 763 -5.09 -13.08 -20.41
C GLN A 763 -4.08 -13.42 -19.32
N GLU A 764 -4.24 -12.94 -18.08
CA GLU A 764 -3.35 -13.31 -16.96
C GLU A 764 -3.35 -14.83 -16.70
N LYS A 765 -4.50 -15.50 -16.81
CA LYS A 765 -4.58 -16.95 -16.63
C LYS A 765 -4.12 -17.68 -17.89
N ALA A 766 -4.63 -17.39 -19.09
CA ALA A 766 -4.31 -18.11 -20.34
C ALA A 766 -2.82 -18.11 -20.69
N LYS A 767 -2.03 -17.13 -20.21
CA LYS A 767 -0.55 -17.17 -20.23
C LYS A 767 0.06 -18.43 -19.58
N TRP A 768 -0.71 -19.12 -18.73
CA TRP A 768 -0.33 -20.38 -18.06
C TRP A 768 -0.95 -21.63 -18.68
N TRP A 769 -2.01 -21.50 -19.49
CA TRP A 769 -2.77 -22.64 -20.04
C TRP A 769 -2.44 -22.93 -21.51
N HIS A 770 -1.48 -22.19 -22.07
CA HIS A 770 -0.83 -22.44 -23.36
C HIS A 770 0.65 -22.71 -23.10
#